data_AF-A0A944CYU9-F1
#
_entry.id   AF-A0A944CYU9-F1
#
_cell.length_a   1.000
_cell.length_b   1.000
_cell.length_c   1.000
_cell.angle_alpha   90.00
_cell.angle_beta   90.00
_cell.angle_gamma   90.00
#
_symmetry.space_group_name_H-M   'P 1'
#
loop_
_entity.id
_entity.type
_entity.pdbx_description
1 polymer ?
#
loop_
_entity_poly.entity_id
_entity_poly.type
_entity_poly.pdbx_seq_one_letter_code
_entity_poly.pdbx_strand_id
1 'polypeptide(L)'
;MFSFLTKIFGDPSEKKLQSYRKELEAIKKIEAKYRDEITSLEQVQAKTHEFQSKFEGLDITDDDDKKKIKEILETIKHEAFALHRRTCELIHGQTFELDANTQFEWNMVPYDVQMLGALALHDGNISEMKTGEGKTLVATIAAYLNALVGNSVHIVTVNDYLARRDAKEMGIIYKALGLSVGVISHGQSFEEKKHSYSRDVVYATNNELGFDYLRDNMAVSDENRVMSTLWYAIIDEVDSILVDEARTPLIISAPSAEPTSQYMRFAAIARKLSENTDYKIDEKQKTATLTEEGINALEKILGVDNIYVSQHYNDIHHIENALKASTVYKKDIDYLLRNDASAAEVDCNWLDEARTPLIISAPSAEPTSQYMRFAAIARKLSENTDYKIDEKQKTATLTEEGINALEKILGVDNIYVSQHYNDIHHIENALKASTVYKKDIDYLLRNDEIMIIDEHTGRVLPGRRYSDGLHQAIEAKENATIQEESRTLASVTFQNYFRLYKKLSGMTGTAKTEEEEFYKIYNLEVICVPTNRPVIREDRGDLLFRSEKGKFDYITNLVEKLYEKGQPVLIGTVSVAKSEYLSHLLEQKNIPHNVLNAKHDSKEAEIVGAAGKYKAVTIATNMAGRGTDIKIDDRVRNLSGTVTIEGKAGKQEYPLGGLYIIGTEKHETRRIDNQLRGRSGRQGDPGLSQFMISPQDDIMRIFGGNKLFSILARFESHPENDPLVESKMLTRNIESIQKQVEGRNFDIRKHILEYDDVLNQHRLAIYARRNRILKGNDIHQEILDMLEHQIQSIVSSVYDIHNEIDSAYVTDIVKEINDFAESEVISRDDVANIETSEDMLTRVKTLLAGKIENLRSQGDEETFSDFERQLTLASIDEMWMQHIDKMAHLREEVAFEGYAQKNPLVVYKERAYEGFMNLINDLEFRVIKALLTAKPAEAIESVELESALRSDYTETATASHESANLLQKISDDFPGLPNTEKVESNDGVRVIKVQTPQQNPENIDMNNTPKNAQCPCGSGKKFKTCHGKNL
;
A
#
# COMPACT_ATOMS: atom_id res chain seq x y z
N MET A 1 7.13 -16.57 33.77
CA MET A 1 5.84 -16.53 34.52
C MET A 1 4.78 -17.43 33.88
N PHE A 2 4.59 -17.39 32.55
CA PHE A 2 3.61 -18.22 31.81
C PHE A 2 3.71 -19.74 32.04
N SER A 3 4.91 -20.35 32.03
CA SER A 3 5.09 -21.81 32.21
C SER A 3 4.66 -22.37 33.58
N PHE A 4 4.66 -21.53 34.63
CA PHE A 4 4.24 -21.94 35.97
C PHE A 4 2.72 -21.83 36.12
N LEU A 5 2.12 -20.80 35.52
CA LEU A 5 0.67 -20.60 35.49
C LEU A 5 -0.06 -21.63 34.61
N THR A 6 0.49 -22.01 33.45
CA THR A 6 -0.07 -23.08 32.60
C THR A 6 -0.01 -24.45 33.26
N LYS A 7 1.00 -24.72 34.10
CA LYS A 7 1.06 -25.95 34.91
C LYS A 7 0.00 -26.01 36.02
N ILE A 8 -0.44 -24.86 36.54
CA ILE A 8 -1.40 -24.78 37.65
C ILE A 8 -2.84 -24.68 37.14
N PHE A 9 -3.07 -23.90 36.09
CA PHE A 9 -4.42 -23.62 35.55
C PHE A 9 -4.75 -24.38 34.26
N GLY A 10 -3.80 -25.11 33.67
CA GLY A 10 -3.93 -25.74 32.35
C GLY A 10 -3.73 -24.74 31.20
N ASP A 11 -3.45 -25.23 29.99
CA ASP A 11 -3.38 -24.39 28.79
C ASP A 11 -4.81 -23.92 28.42
N PRO A 12 -5.08 -22.59 28.33
CA PRO A 12 -6.38 -22.07 27.90
C PRO A 12 -6.84 -22.63 26.55
N SER A 13 -5.92 -22.85 25.61
CA SER A 13 -6.20 -23.46 24.31
C SER A 13 -6.73 -24.89 24.47
N GLU A 14 -6.14 -25.69 25.36
CA GLU A 14 -6.62 -27.07 25.61
C GLU A 14 -8.03 -27.09 26.21
N LYS A 15 -8.36 -26.13 27.09
CA LYS A 15 -9.71 -26.01 27.64
C LYS A 15 -10.75 -25.68 26.58
N LYS A 16 -10.47 -24.70 25.70
CA LYS A 16 -11.33 -24.39 24.55
C LYS A 16 -11.49 -25.59 23.63
N LEU A 17 -10.40 -26.29 23.32
CA LEU A 17 -10.45 -27.50 22.50
C LEU A 17 -11.32 -28.61 23.12
N GLN A 18 -11.32 -28.76 24.45
CA GLN A 18 -12.22 -29.68 25.14
C GLN A 18 -13.69 -29.26 25.03
N SER A 19 -13.99 -27.95 25.03
CA SER A 19 -15.34 -27.44 24.75
C SER A 19 -15.76 -27.79 23.34
N TYR A 20 -14.92 -27.51 22.34
CA TYR A 20 -15.21 -27.82 20.93
C TYR A 20 -15.41 -29.31 20.67
N ARG A 21 -14.72 -30.19 21.41
CA ARG A 21 -15.00 -31.63 21.34
C ARG A 21 -16.41 -31.99 21.81
N LYS A 22 -16.95 -31.31 22.83
CA LYS A 22 -18.33 -31.53 23.27
C LYS A 22 -19.33 -31.02 22.23
N GLU A 23 -19.06 -29.87 21.63
CA GLU A 23 -19.88 -29.29 20.55
C GLU A 23 -19.86 -30.19 19.30
N LEU A 24 -18.69 -30.74 18.93
CA LEU A 24 -18.56 -31.71 17.85
C LEU A 24 -19.44 -32.95 18.07
N GLU A 25 -19.53 -33.47 19.29
CA GLU A 25 -20.41 -34.60 19.59
C GLU A 25 -21.90 -34.22 19.51
N ALA A 26 -22.26 -32.96 19.75
CA ALA A 26 -23.62 -32.46 19.48
C ALA A 26 -23.90 -32.36 17.98
N ILE A 27 -22.94 -31.85 17.20
CA ILE A 27 -23.03 -31.75 15.74
C ILE A 27 -23.23 -33.15 15.13
N LYS A 28 -22.42 -34.14 15.51
CA LYS A 28 -22.53 -35.52 15.01
C LYS A 28 -23.91 -36.16 15.23
N LYS A 29 -24.59 -35.84 16.33
CA LYS A 29 -25.95 -36.32 16.58
C LYS A 29 -26.95 -35.75 15.58
N ILE A 30 -26.78 -34.48 15.21
CA ILE A 30 -27.62 -33.82 14.20
C ILE A 30 -27.26 -34.34 12.80
N GLU A 31 -25.98 -34.54 12.51
CA GLU A 31 -25.52 -35.15 11.25
C GLU A 31 -26.20 -36.50 10.99
N ALA A 32 -26.29 -37.36 12.02
CA ALA A 32 -26.98 -38.65 11.91
C ALA A 32 -28.46 -38.48 11.50
N LYS A 33 -29.15 -37.49 12.06
CA LYS A 33 -30.54 -37.16 11.72
C LYS A 33 -30.66 -36.60 10.30
N TYR A 34 -29.76 -35.69 9.91
CA TYR A 34 -29.77 -35.07 8.59
C TYR A 34 -29.43 -36.02 7.44
N ARG A 35 -28.69 -37.11 7.71
CA ARG A 35 -28.47 -38.16 6.69
C ARG A 35 -29.76 -38.83 6.24
N ASP A 36 -30.75 -38.92 7.12
CA ASP A 36 -32.07 -39.50 6.81
C ASP A 36 -33.04 -38.44 6.26
N GLU A 37 -33.02 -37.22 6.81
CA GLU A 37 -33.99 -36.16 6.47
C GLU A 37 -33.62 -35.35 5.21
N ILE A 38 -32.32 -35.18 4.95
CA ILE A 38 -31.79 -34.33 3.88
C ILE A 38 -31.09 -35.21 2.85
N THR A 39 -31.80 -35.45 1.74
CA THR A 39 -31.41 -36.37 0.67
C THR A 39 -31.14 -35.67 -0.67
N SER A 40 -31.43 -34.37 -0.76
CA SER A 40 -31.34 -33.58 -1.99
C SER A 40 -30.82 -32.16 -1.70
N LEU A 41 -30.29 -31.48 -2.73
CA LEU A 41 -29.77 -30.11 -2.60
C LEU A 41 -30.89 -29.08 -2.44
N GLU A 42 -32.09 -29.35 -2.97
CA GLU A 42 -33.27 -28.50 -2.78
C GLU A 42 -33.65 -28.42 -1.29
N GLN A 43 -33.57 -29.53 -0.56
CA GLN A 43 -33.80 -29.55 0.89
C GLN A 43 -32.70 -28.82 1.66
N VAL A 44 -31.45 -28.89 1.20
CA VAL A 44 -30.34 -28.12 1.77
C VAL A 44 -30.63 -26.62 1.66
N GLN A 45 -30.93 -26.15 0.45
CA GLN A 45 -31.21 -24.73 0.18
C GLN A 45 -32.45 -24.23 0.93
N ALA A 46 -33.50 -25.05 1.03
CA ALA A 46 -34.68 -24.72 1.84
C ALA A 46 -34.33 -24.53 3.31
N LYS A 47 -33.44 -25.37 3.86
CA LYS A 47 -32.97 -25.24 5.25
C LYS A 47 -32.08 -24.01 5.44
N THR A 48 -31.26 -23.65 4.44
CA THR A 48 -30.49 -22.41 4.45
C THR A 48 -31.40 -21.18 4.47
N HIS A 49 -32.45 -21.15 3.65
CA HIS A 49 -33.46 -20.08 3.70
C HIS A 49 -34.18 -19.99 5.05
N GLU A 50 -34.51 -21.13 5.69
CA GLU A 50 -35.07 -21.16 7.05
C GLU A 50 -34.11 -20.53 8.08
N PHE A 51 -32.80 -20.69 7.91
CA PHE A 51 -31.84 -20.03 8.79
C PHE A 51 -31.72 -18.53 8.51
N GLN A 52 -31.67 -18.12 7.24
CA GLN A 52 -31.59 -16.71 6.85
C GLN A 52 -32.81 -15.90 7.32
N SER A 53 -34.01 -16.48 7.27
CA SER A 53 -35.23 -15.80 7.70
C SER A 53 -35.24 -15.43 9.19
N LYS A 54 -34.35 -16.03 10.01
CA LYS A 54 -34.20 -15.68 11.43
C LYS A 54 -33.46 -14.36 11.64
N PHE A 55 -32.76 -13.86 10.62
CA PHE A 55 -31.98 -12.63 10.67
C PHE A 55 -32.64 -11.46 9.93
N GLU A 56 -33.79 -11.69 9.28
CA GLU A 56 -34.52 -10.64 8.56
C GLU A 56 -34.87 -9.46 9.48
N GLY A 57 -34.47 -8.26 9.05
CA GLY A 57 -34.74 -7.01 9.76
C GLY A 57 -33.77 -6.68 10.90
N LEU A 58 -32.68 -7.44 11.08
CA LEU A 58 -31.65 -7.14 12.07
C LEU A 58 -30.50 -6.34 11.44
N ASP A 59 -30.05 -5.28 12.13
CA ASP A 59 -28.92 -4.45 11.69
C ASP A 59 -27.63 -4.77 12.49
N ILE A 60 -26.55 -5.13 11.80
CA ILE A 60 -25.24 -5.40 12.43
C ILE A 60 -24.53 -4.15 12.94
N THR A 61 -25.04 -2.95 12.65
CA THR A 61 -24.51 -1.69 13.17
C THR A 61 -25.13 -1.31 14.51
N ASP A 62 -26.36 -1.76 14.79
CA ASP A 62 -27.08 -1.57 16.06
C ASP A 62 -26.57 -2.52 17.17
N ASP A 63 -26.44 -2.01 18.40
CA ASP A 63 -25.84 -2.77 19.51
C ASP A 63 -26.77 -3.82 20.12
N ASP A 64 -28.08 -3.65 20.04
CA ASP A 64 -29.03 -4.64 20.56
C ASP A 64 -29.30 -5.75 19.55
N ASP A 65 -29.37 -5.41 18.27
CA ASP A 65 -29.47 -6.41 17.20
C ASP A 65 -28.21 -7.26 17.10
N LYS A 66 -27.00 -6.71 17.30
CA LYS A 66 -25.77 -7.51 17.42
C LYS A 66 -25.87 -8.62 18.47
N LYS A 67 -26.48 -8.34 19.63
CA LYS A 67 -26.65 -9.35 20.69
C LYS A 67 -27.60 -10.45 20.23
N LYS A 68 -28.74 -10.08 19.63
CA LYS A 68 -29.71 -11.05 19.06
C LYS A 68 -29.07 -11.90 17.97
N ILE A 69 -28.33 -11.30 17.05
CA ILE A 69 -27.61 -12.01 15.98
C ILE A 69 -26.67 -13.06 16.59
N LYS A 70 -25.91 -12.69 17.62
CA LYS A 70 -25.01 -13.62 18.32
C LYS A 70 -25.79 -14.78 18.96
N GLU A 71 -26.89 -14.52 19.63
CA GLU A 71 -27.73 -15.56 20.26
C GLU A 71 -28.32 -16.52 19.22
N ILE A 72 -28.79 -16.01 18.08
CA ILE A 72 -29.33 -16.82 16.98
C ILE A 72 -28.22 -17.68 16.38
N LEU A 73 -27.05 -17.10 16.08
CA LEU A 73 -25.89 -17.82 15.55
C LEU A 73 -25.50 -19.00 16.46
N GLU A 74 -25.40 -18.78 17.77
CA GLU A 74 -25.09 -19.85 18.73
C GLU A 74 -26.15 -20.95 18.76
N THR A 75 -27.43 -20.57 18.60
CA THR A 75 -28.55 -21.52 18.58
C THR A 75 -28.52 -22.42 17.34
N ILE A 76 -28.25 -21.86 16.17
CA ILE A 76 -28.25 -22.61 14.89
C ILE A 76 -26.90 -23.23 14.54
N LYS A 77 -25.81 -22.86 15.25
CA LYS A 77 -24.42 -23.25 14.95
C LYS A 77 -24.27 -24.73 14.64
N HIS A 78 -24.78 -25.60 15.53
CA HIS A 78 -24.62 -27.04 15.37
C HIS A 78 -25.39 -27.59 14.16
N GLU A 79 -26.60 -27.08 13.91
CA GLU A 79 -27.41 -27.45 12.75
C GLU A 79 -26.77 -26.99 11.44
N ALA A 80 -26.27 -25.75 11.39
CA ALA A 80 -25.59 -25.21 10.22
C ALA A 80 -24.32 -25.99 9.87
N PHE A 81 -23.51 -26.36 10.88
CA PHE A 81 -22.28 -27.14 10.69
C PHE A 81 -22.59 -28.56 10.21
N ALA A 82 -23.62 -29.21 10.79
CA ALA A 82 -24.09 -30.51 10.34
C ALA A 82 -24.62 -30.46 8.90
N LEU A 83 -25.37 -29.41 8.54
CA LEU A 83 -25.89 -29.21 7.18
C LEU A 83 -24.76 -29.03 6.17
N HIS A 84 -23.72 -28.25 6.51
CA HIS A 84 -22.55 -28.08 5.66
C HIS A 84 -21.86 -29.43 5.39
N ARG A 85 -21.57 -30.21 6.44
CA ARG A 85 -20.93 -31.53 6.29
C ARG A 85 -21.83 -32.48 5.47
N ARG A 86 -23.14 -32.48 5.72
CA ARG A 86 -24.10 -33.28 4.95
C ARG A 86 -24.13 -32.89 3.48
N THR A 87 -24.02 -31.60 3.18
CA THR A 87 -23.96 -31.11 1.80
C THR A 87 -22.72 -31.63 1.10
N CYS A 88 -21.55 -31.59 1.75
CA CYS A 88 -20.33 -32.21 1.23
C CYS A 88 -20.49 -33.71 0.94
N GLU A 89 -21.24 -34.46 1.76
CA GLU A 89 -21.54 -35.87 1.51
C GLU A 89 -22.43 -36.08 0.27
N LEU A 90 -23.42 -35.20 0.04
CA LEU A 90 -24.34 -35.30 -1.10
C LEU A 90 -23.63 -35.03 -2.44
N ILE A 91 -22.69 -34.09 -2.47
CA ILE A 91 -21.91 -33.76 -3.67
C ILE A 91 -20.64 -34.61 -3.82
N HIS A 92 -20.37 -35.52 -2.88
CA HIS A 92 -19.16 -36.36 -2.91
C HIS A 92 -19.10 -37.26 -4.15
N GLY A 93 -17.96 -37.29 -4.83
CA GLY A 93 -17.73 -38.05 -6.06
C GLY A 93 -18.36 -37.44 -7.32
N GLN A 94 -18.99 -36.27 -7.22
CA GLN A 94 -19.51 -35.55 -8.37
C GLN A 94 -18.41 -34.69 -9.02
N THR A 95 -18.47 -34.55 -10.34
CA THR A 95 -17.56 -33.70 -11.12
C THR A 95 -18.28 -32.43 -11.56
N PHE A 96 -17.64 -31.30 -11.33
CA PHE A 96 -18.14 -29.97 -11.66
C PHE A 96 -17.23 -29.32 -12.70
N GLU A 97 -17.84 -28.62 -13.65
CA GLU A 97 -17.12 -27.80 -14.63
C GLU A 97 -16.87 -26.42 -14.01
N LEU A 98 -15.60 -26.07 -13.81
CA LEU A 98 -15.21 -24.76 -13.25
C LEU A 98 -15.06 -23.72 -14.35
N ASP A 99 -14.39 -24.09 -15.44
CA ASP A 99 -14.16 -23.29 -16.65
C ASP A 99 -14.14 -24.22 -17.87
N ALA A 100 -14.15 -23.67 -19.10
CA ALA A 100 -14.23 -24.43 -20.37
C ALA A 100 -13.20 -25.57 -20.54
N ASN A 101 -12.10 -25.57 -19.77
CA ASN A 101 -11.05 -26.60 -19.82
C ASN A 101 -10.71 -27.21 -18.45
N THR A 102 -11.48 -26.91 -17.39
CA THR A 102 -11.15 -27.30 -16.01
C THR A 102 -12.32 -28.02 -15.36
N GLN A 103 -12.12 -29.30 -15.04
CA GLN A 103 -13.05 -30.11 -14.26
C GLN A 103 -12.51 -30.31 -12.84
N PHE A 104 -13.41 -30.29 -11.87
CA PHE A 104 -13.10 -30.51 -10.47
C PHE A 104 -14.01 -31.57 -9.87
N GLU A 105 -13.42 -32.65 -9.35
CA GLU A 105 -14.15 -33.71 -8.68
C GLU A 105 -14.19 -33.44 -7.17
N TRP A 106 -15.40 -33.32 -6.61
CA TRP A 106 -15.56 -33.07 -5.18
C TRP A 106 -15.39 -34.36 -4.37
N ASN A 107 -14.16 -34.61 -3.92
CA ASN A 107 -13.82 -35.80 -3.12
C ASN A 107 -13.56 -35.48 -1.64
N MET A 108 -14.26 -34.48 -1.10
CA MET A 108 -14.01 -33.96 0.24
C MET A 108 -15.24 -34.11 1.14
N VAL A 109 -15.05 -34.73 2.29
CA VAL A 109 -16.01 -34.70 3.41
C VAL A 109 -15.24 -34.24 4.64
N PRO A 110 -15.69 -33.19 5.35
CA PRO A 110 -14.97 -32.67 6.50
C PRO A 110 -14.63 -33.74 7.55
N TYR A 111 -13.38 -33.78 8.01
CA TYR A 111 -12.93 -34.55 9.16
C TYR A 111 -13.33 -33.89 10.47
N ASP A 112 -13.34 -34.67 11.54
CA ASP A 112 -13.63 -34.18 12.89
C ASP A 112 -12.70 -33.03 13.32
N VAL A 113 -11.41 -33.12 12.98
CA VAL A 113 -10.44 -32.05 13.27
C VAL A 113 -10.73 -30.77 12.50
N GLN A 114 -11.30 -30.88 11.30
CA GLN A 114 -11.71 -29.72 10.49
C GLN A 114 -12.93 -29.03 11.10
N MET A 115 -13.86 -29.80 11.67
CA MET A 115 -15.00 -29.24 12.44
C MET A 115 -14.53 -28.49 13.69
N LEU A 116 -13.51 -29.00 14.40
CA LEU A 116 -12.90 -28.30 15.54
C LEU A 116 -12.26 -26.97 15.10
N GLY A 117 -11.56 -26.97 13.96
CA GLY A 117 -10.99 -25.74 13.39
C GLY A 117 -12.06 -24.73 13.01
N ALA A 118 -13.18 -25.18 12.42
CA ALA A 118 -14.29 -24.31 12.06
C ALA A 118 -14.98 -23.68 13.28
N LEU A 119 -15.11 -24.43 14.38
CA LEU A 119 -15.60 -23.89 15.65
C LEU A 119 -14.65 -22.81 16.20
N ALA A 120 -13.34 -23.06 16.16
CA ALA A 120 -12.35 -22.06 16.58
C ALA A 120 -12.43 -20.78 15.74
N LEU A 121 -12.59 -20.88 14.41
CA LEU A 121 -12.78 -19.72 13.54
C LEU A 121 -14.08 -18.98 13.88
N HIS A 122 -15.18 -19.71 14.04
CA HIS A 122 -16.46 -19.11 14.40
C HIS A 122 -16.40 -18.39 15.76
N ASP A 123 -15.60 -18.84 16.71
CA ASP A 123 -15.46 -18.13 17.99
C ASP A 123 -14.57 -16.88 17.90
N GLY A 124 -14.05 -16.55 16.71
CA GLY A 124 -13.14 -15.41 16.53
C GLY A 124 -11.73 -15.70 17.02
N ASN A 125 -11.25 -16.94 16.89
CA ASN A 125 -9.89 -17.33 17.24
C ASN A 125 -9.08 -17.68 15.99
N ILE A 126 -7.77 -17.89 16.19
CA ILE A 126 -6.88 -18.46 15.17
C ILE A 126 -6.90 -19.98 15.28
N SER A 127 -7.25 -20.65 14.18
CA SER A 127 -7.17 -22.10 14.05
C SER A 127 -5.80 -22.50 13.52
N GLU A 128 -4.91 -22.96 14.39
CA GLU A 128 -3.62 -23.53 13.97
C GLU A 128 -3.82 -24.98 13.50
N MET A 129 -3.78 -25.16 12.17
CA MET A 129 -3.91 -26.44 11.49
C MET A 129 -2.73 -26.64 10.55
N LYS A 130 -2.01 -27.75 10.74
CA LYS A 130 -0.84 -28.08 9.93
C LYS A 130 -1.19 -28.11 8.44
N THR A 131 -0.21 -27.81 7.59
CA THR A 131 -0.42 -27.76 6.14
C THR A 131 -0.83 -29.14 5.63
N GLY A 132 -1.87 -29.20 4.78
CA GLY A 132 -2.47 -30.45 4.32
C GLY A 132 -3.62 -30.98 5.20
N GLU A 133 -4.01 -30.28 6.27
CA GLU A 133 -5.23 -30.60 7.05
C GLU A 133 -6.52 -30.04 6.42
N GLY A 134 -6.45 -29.39 5.25
CA GLY A 134 -7.61 -28.89 4.51
C GLY A 134 -8.19 -27.57 5.02
N LYS A 135 -7.32 -26.59 5.31
CA LYS A 135 -7.68 -25.24 5.78
C LYS A 135 -8.73 -24.54 4.92
N THR A 136 -8.59 -24.60 3.59
CA THR A 136 -9.56 -24.02 2.65
C THR A 136 -10.99 -24.51 2.88
N LEU A 137 -11.20 -25.81 3.13
CA LEU A 137 -12.52 -26.37 3.44
C LEU A 137 -13.02 -26.01 4.85
N VAL A 138 -12.11 -25.75 5.80
CA VAL A 138 -12.47 -25.31 7.15
C VAL A 138 -13.05 -23.90 7.13
N ALA A 139 -12.50 -23.03 6.28
CA ALA A 139 -13.00 -21.69 6.05
C ALA A 139 -14.48 -21.70 5.62
N THR A 140 -14.87 -22.65 4.75
CA THR A 140 -16.24 -22.69 4.20
C THR A 140 -17.29 -22.98 5.24
N ILE A 141 -16.98 -23.82 6.23
CA ILE A 141 -17.90 -24.17 7.33
C ILE A 141 -18.18 -22.94 8.20
N ALA A 142 -17.13 -22.22 8.60
CA ALA A 142 -17.27 -21.02 9.42
C ALA A 142 -17.91 -19.86 8.62
N ALA A 143 -17.52 -19.68 7.36
CA ALA A 143 -18.10 -18.67 6.49
C ALA A 143 -19.59 -18.91 6.25
N TYR A 144 -20.00 -20.16 5.98
CA TYR A 144 -21.40 -20.52 5.77
C TYR A 144 -22.30 -20.01 6.91
N LEU A 145 -21.99 -20.37 8.16
CA LEU A 145 -22.79 -19.96 9.31
C LEU A 145 -22.87 -18.44 9.46
N ASN A 146 -21.76 -17.72 9.30
CA ASN A 146 -21.73 -16.28 9.50
C ASN A 146 -22.31 -15.49 8.32
N ALA A 147 -22.36 -16.08 7.12
CA ALA A 147 -22.99 -15.49 5.94
C ALA A 147 -24.53 -15.53 6.00
N LEU A 148 -25.11 -16.41 6.83
CA LEU A 148 -26.57 -16.49 7.05
C LEU A 148 -27.17 -15.19 7.62
N VAL A 149 -26.34 -14.32 8.18
CA VAL A 149 -26.73 -13.00 8.71
C VAL A 149 -27.12 -12.03 7.58
N GLY A 150 -26.80 -12.33 6.32
CA GLY A 150 -27.07 -11.45 5.17
C GLY A 150 -26.04 -10.33 4.97
N ASN A 151 -24.91 -10.40 5.68
CA ASN A 151 -23.75 -9.54 5.48
C ASN A 151 -22.57 -10.37 4.98
N SER A 152 -21.81 -9.81 4.05
CA SER A 152 -20.73 -10.51 3.36
C SER A 152 -19.63 -10.96 4.32
N VAL A 153 -19.23 -12.23 4.19
CA VAL A 153 -18.04 -12.77 4.86
C VAL A 153 -16.85 -12.66 3.92
N HIS A 154 -15.78 -12.01 4.37
CA HIS A 154 -14.57 -11.83 3.58
C HIS A 154 -13.56 -12.93 3.91
N ILE A 155 -13.18 -13.73 2.91
CA ILE A 155 -12.10 -14.71 3.01
C ILE A 155 -10.86 -14.10 2.37
N VAL A 156 -9.85 -13.84 3.21
CA VAL A 156 -8.65 -13.12 2.81
C VAL A 156 -7.54 -14.11 2.53
N THR A 157 -6.92 -14.02 1.36
CA THR A 157 -5.79 -14.86 0.95
C THR A 157 -4.55 -14.02 0.63
N VAL A 158 -3.41 -14.68 0.48
CA VAL A 158 -2.10 -14.03 0.27
C VAL A 158 -1.91 -13.52 -1.16
N ASN A 159 -2.71 -13.98 -2.14
CA ASN A 159 -2.66 -13.48 -3.52
C ASN A 159 -3.96 -13.71 -4.29
N ASP A 160 -4.07 -13.01 -5.43
CA ASP A 160 -5.22 -13.09 -6.33
C ASP A 160 -5.42 -14.49 -6.92
N TYR A 161 -4.34 -15.24 -7.16
CA TYR A 161 -4.44 -16.61 -7.68
C TYR A 161 -5.19 -17.53 -6.71
N LEU A 162 -4.82 -17.52 -5.44
CA LEU A 162 -5.47 -18.33 -4.40
C LEU A 162 -6.90 -17.85 -4.17
N ALA A 163 -7.13 -16.53 -4.12
CA ALA A 163 -8.48 -15.97 -4.02
C ALA A 163 -9.38 -16.49 -5.15
N ARG A 164 -8.93 -16.42 -6.41
CA ARG A 164 -9.69 -16.89 -7.58
C ARG A 164 -9.87 -18.40 -7.58
N ARG A 165 -8.83 -19.18 -7.30
CA ARG A 165 -8.89 -20.65 -7.23
C ARG A 165 -9.90 -21.08 -6.17
N ASP A 166 -9.76 -20.57 -4.95
CA ASP A 166 -10.56 -20.99 -3.81
C ASP A 166 -12.02 -20.54 -3.98
N ALA A 167 -12.26 -19.33 -4.52
CA ALA A 167 -13.61 -18.89 -4.86
C ALA A 167 -14.30 -19.82 -5.87
N LYS A 168 -13.56 -20.34 -6.87
CA LYS A 168 -14.11 -21.28 -7.86
C LYS A 168 -14.35 -22.67 -7.27
N GLU A 169 -13.33 -23.24 -6.63
CA GLU A 169 -13.40 -24.60 -6.08
C GLU A 169 -14.40 -24.69 -4.91
N MET A 170 -14.30 -23.78 -3.94
CA MET A 170 -15.24 -23.74 -2.80
C MET A 170 -16.58 -23.12 -3.17
N GLY A 171 -16.66 -22.36 -4.28
CA GLY A 171 -17.92 -21.88 -4.84
C GLY A 171 -18.93 -22.99 -5.09
N ILE A 172 -18.47 -24.23 -5.35
CA ILE A 172 -19.30 -25.42 -5.50
C ILE A 172 -20.13 -25.66 -4.22
N ILE A 173 -19.48 -25.69 -3.05
CA ILE A 173 -20.18 -25.97 -1.78
C ILE A 173 -21.08 -24.80 -1.38
N TYR A 174 -20.66 -23.56 -1.60
CA TYR A 174 -21.53 -22.40 -1.33
C TYR A 174 -22.79 -22.42 -2.20
N LYS A 175 -22.66 -22.69 -3.50
CA LYS A 175 -23.81 -22.82 -4.41
C LYS A 175 -24.73 -23.98 -4.02
N ALA A 176 -24.16 -25.11 -3.61
CA ALA A 176 -24.93 -26.25 -3.10
C ALA A 176 -25.70 -25.89 -1.81
N LEU A 177 -25.14 -25.00 -0.98
CA LEU A 177 -25.79 -24.44 0.20
C LEU A 177 -26.74 -23.27 -0.12
N GLY A 178 -26.83 -22.81 -1.37
CA GLY A 178 -27.68 -21.68 -1.77
C GLY A 178 -27.09 -20.29 -1.51
N LEU A 179 -25.77 -20.20 -1.25
CA LEU A 179 -25.06 -18.94 -1.10
C LEU A 179 -24.35 -18.52 -2.39
N SER A 180 -24.16 -17.21 -2.53
CA SER A 180 -23.44 -16.59 -3.63
C SER A 180 -22.00 -16.23 -3.26
N VAL A 181 -21.10 -16.26 -4.24
CA VAL A 181 -19.67 -16.03 -4.05
C VAL A 181 -19.16 -14.96 -5.01
N GLY A 182 -18.40 -13.99 -4.48
CA GLY A 182 -17.69 -12.96 -5.22
C GLY A 182 -16.18 -13.12 -5.09
N VAL A 183 -15.44 -12.56 -6.04
CA VAL A 183 -13.97 -12.48 -5.97
C VAL A 183 -13.51 -11.08 -6.35
N ILE A 184 -12.70 -10.48 -5.46
CA ILE A 184 -12.01 -9.22 -5.72
C ILE A 184 -10.61 -9.54 -6.23
N SER A 185 -10.21 -8.86 -7.29
CA SER A 185 -8.91 -9.02 -7.91
C SER A 185 -8.46 -7.74 -8.57
N HIS A 186 -7.16 -7.65 -8.78
CA HIS A 186 -6.56 -6.47 -9.40
C HIS A 186 -7.10 -6.23 -10.82
N GLY A 187 -7.31 -4.95 -11.16
CA GLY A 187 -7.75 -4.50 -12.48
C GLY A 187 -9.25 -4.67 -12.79
N GLN A 188 -10.07 -5.10 -11.82
CA GLN A 188 -11.53 -5.10 -11.98
C GLN A 188 -12.09 -3.68 -12.04
N SER A 189 -13.13 -3.50 -12.85
CA SER A 189 -13.92 -2.28 -12.91
C SER A 189 -14.72 -2.04 -11.63
N PHE A 190 -15.17 -0.81 -11.42
CA PHE A 190 -16.01 -0.42 -10.29
C PHE A 190 -17.27 -1.30 -10.16
N GLU A 191 -18.00 -1.51 -11.27
CA GLU A 191 -19.22 -2.32 -11.30
C GLU A 191 -18.97 -3.79 -10.96
N GLU A 192 -17.86 -4.37 -11.44
CA GLU A 192 -17.48 -5.75 -11.12
C GLU A 192 -17.15 -5.92 -9.63
N LYS A 193 -16.47 -4.92 -9.02
CA LYS A 193 -16.18 -4.92 -7.58
C LYS A 193 -17.46 -4.79 -6.77
N LYS A 194 -18.32 -3.83 -7.08
CA LYS A 194 -19.61 -3.62 -6.40
C LYS A 194 -20.48 -4.86 -6.44
N HIS A 195 -20.58 -5.51 -7.60
CA HIS A 195 -21.27 -6.78 -7.77
C HIS A 195 -20.63 -7.94 -6.98
N SER A 196 -19.31 -7.94 -6.81
CA SER A 196 -18.60 -8.98 -6.05
C SER A 196 -18.77 -8.80 -4.55
N TYR A 197 -18.72 -7.56 -4.05
CA TYR A 197 -18.97 -7.23 -2.65
C TYR A 197 -20.42 -7.45 -2.22
N SER A 198 -21.38 -7.44 -3.15
CA SER A 198 -22.78 -7.75 -2.84
C SER A 198 -23.07 -9.24 -2.64
N ARG A 199 -22.04 -10.10 -2.64
CA ARG A 199 -22.17 -11.56 -2.50
C ARG A 199 -22.06 -11.98 -1.04
N ASP A 200 -22.65 -13.12 -0.70
CA ASP A 200 -22.68 -13.63 0.69
C ASP A 200 -21.27 -13.94 1.21
N VAL A 201 -20.39 -14.41 0.32
CA VAL A 201 -18.98 -14.68 0.60
C VAL A 201 -18.10 -14.02 -0.46
N VAL A 202 -17.08 -13.30 -0.03
CA VAL A 202 -16.16 -12.57 -0.90
C VAL A 202 -14.73 -13.05 -0.67
N TYR A 203 -14.09 -13.57 -1.71
CA TYR A 203 -12.66 -13.88 -1.68
C TYR A 203 -11.86 -12.68 -2.17
N ALA A 204 -10.80 -12.32 -1.44
CA ALA A 204 -9.96 -11.18 -1.82
C ALA A 204 -8.55 -11.31 -1.25
N THR A 205 -7.66 -10.43 -1.66
CA THR A 205 -6.39 -10.19 -0.97
C THR A 205 -6.54 -9.07 0.04
N ASN A 206 -5.68 -9.08 1.06
CA ASN A 206 -5.59 -7.98 2.04
C ASN A 206 -5.33 -6.62 1.37
N ASN A 207 -4.49 -6.60 0.33
CA ASN A 207 -4.18 -5.37 -0.43
C ASN A 207 -5.43 -4.80 -1.10
N GLU A 208 -6.16 -5.59 -1.89
CA GLU A 208 -7.36 -5.10 -2.59
C GLU A 208 -8.42 -4.62 -1.60
N LEU A 209 -8.67 -5.38 -0.53
CA LEU A 209 -9.61 -4.99 0.53
C LEU A 209 -9.24 -3.66 1.21
N GLY A 210 -7.95 -3.47 1.53
CA GLY A 210 -7.48 -2.25 2.17
C GLY A 210 -7.49 -1.05 1.23
N PHE A 211 -7.14 -1.22 -0.05
CA PHE A 211 -7.23 -0.14 -1.04
C PHE A 211 -8.66 0.23 -1.38
N ASP A 212 -9.57 -0.74 -1.50
CA ASP A 212 -11.00 -0.47 -1.68
C ASP A 212 -11.57 0.29 -0.48
N TYR A 213 -11.16 -0.06 0.75
CA TYR A 213 -11.52 0.70 1.94
C TYR A 213 -11.01 2.15 1.89
N LEU A 214 -9.75 2.37 1.49
CA LEU A 214 -9.21 3.72 1.38
C LEU A 214 -9.94 4.53 0.29
N ARG A 215 -10.22 3.92 -0.88
CA ARG A 215 -10.98 4.54 -1.98
C ARG A 215 -12.41 4.90 -1.57
N ASP A 216 -13.12 4.01 -0.88
CA ASP A 216 -14.49 4.26 -0.43
C ASP A 216 -14.58 5.42 0.59
N ASN A 217 -13.52 5.65 1.37
CA ASN A 217 -13.43 6.80 2.27
C ASN A 217 -13.03 8.10 1.56
N MET A 218 -12.65 8.04 0.28
CA MET A 218 -12.42 9.20 -0.59
C MET A 218 -13.57 9.42 -1.60
N ALA A 219 -14.54 8.51 -1.67
CA ALA A 219 -15.66 8.61 -2.61
C ALA A 219 -16.51 9.87 -2.38
N VAL A 220 -16.90 10.54 -3.47
CA VAL A 220 -17.66 11.80 -3.46
C VAL A 220 -19.17 11.57 -3.21
N SER A 221 -19.67 10.38 -3.53
CA SER A 221 -21.04 9.94 -3.28
C SER A 221 -21.04 8.55 -2.65
N ASP A 222 -22.12 8.19 -1.95
CA ASP A 222 -22.29 6.85 -1.40
C ASP A 222 -22.47 5.80 -2.51
N GLU A 223 -22.98 6.21 -3.67
CA GLU A 223 -23.12 5.35 -4.85
C GLU A 223 -21.78 4.91 -5.43
N ASN A 224 -20.73 5.74 -5.26
CA ASN A 224 -19.36 5.48 -5.72
C ASN A 224 -18.55 4.62 -4.74
N ARG A 225 -19.22 3.93 -3.81
CA ARG A 225 -18.60 2.95 -2.91
C ARG A 225 -18.81 1.53 -3.41
N VAL A 226 -17.78 0.71 -3.23
CA VAL A 226 -17.84 -0.71 -3.59
C VAL A 226 -18.06 -1.63 -2.40
N MET A 227 -17.55 -1.26 -1.21
CA MET A 227 -17.59 -2.13 -0.03
C MET A 227 -18.93 -2.02 0.71
N SER A 228 -19.38 -3.16 1.22
CA SER A 228 -20.46 -3.26 2.20
C SER A 228 -19.93 -3.15 3.63
N THR A 229 -20.82 -3.21 4.61
CA THR A 229 -20.47 -3.16 6.03
C THR A 229 -19.52 -4.30 6.42
N LEU A 230 -18.40 -3.96 7.08
CA LEU A 230 -17.36 -4.92 7.49
C LEU A 230 -17.85 -5.84 8.64
N TRP A 231 -18.40 -6.99 8.26
CA TRP A 231 -18.99 -7.96 9.19
C TRP A 231 -17.96 -8.94 9.75
N TYR A 232 -17.49 -9.88 8.94
CA TYR A 232 -16.60 -10.96 9.37
C TYR A 232 -15.49 -11.20 8.35
N ALA A 233 -14.24 -11.18 8.81
CA ALA A 233 -13.08 -11.58 8.03
C ALA A 233 -12.50 -12.90 8.55
N ILE A 234 -12.24 -13.84 7.64
CA ILE A 234 -11.47 -15.05 7.88
C ILE A 234 -10.17 -14.93 7.09
N ILE A 235 -9.05 -14.82 7.78
CA ILE A 235 -7.74 -14.64 7.15
C ILE A 235 -7.05 -16.00 7.00
N ASP A 236 -6.88 -16.46 5.76
CA ASP A 236 -6.02 -17.60 5.47
C ASP A 236 -4.55 -17.16 5.54
N GLU A 237 -3.71 -18.06 6.04
CA GLU A 237 -2.30 -17.79 6.30
C GLU A 237 -2.09 -16.50 7.14
N VAL A 238 -2.88 -16.40 8.22
CA VAL A 238 -2.99 -15.21 9.09
C VAL A 238 -1.66 -14.69 9.61
N ASP A 239 -0.68 -15.57 9.79
CA ASP A 239 0.66 -15.22 10.22
C ASP A 239 1.47 -14.46 9.17
N SER A 240 1.18 -14.61 7.88
CA SER A 240 1.81 -13.72 6.91
C SER A 240 1.08 -12.42 6.73
N ILE A 241 -0.24 -12.44 6.73
CA ILE A 241 -1.01 -11.23 6.48
C ILE A 241 -0.92 -10.27 7.68
N LEU A 242 -1.15 -10.77 8.90
CA LEU A 242 -1.24 -9.94 10.10
C LEU A 242 0.11 -9.72 10.81
N VAL A 243 1.18 -10.41 10.40
CA VAL A 243 2.52 -10.27 11.01
C VAL A 243 3.59 -9.89 9.99
N ASP A 244 3.75 -10.65 8.89
CA ASP A 244 4.80 -10.36 7.89
C ASP A 244 4.49 -9.10 7.07
N GLU A 245 3.31 -9.05 6.45
CA GLU A 245 2.88 -7.95 5.57
C GLU A 245 2.45 -6.70 6.35
N ALA A 246 2.14 -6.87 7.64
CA ALA A 246 1.73 -5.80 8.55
C ALA A 246 2.88 -4.85 8.96
N ARG A 247 4.06 -4.96 8.33
CA ARG A 247 5.21 -4.08 8.57
C ARG A 247 5.08 -2.73 7.88
N THR A 248 4.38 -2.68 6.75
CA THR A 248 4.23 -1.47 5.94
C THR A 248 2.76 -1.10 5.84
N PRO A 249 2.37 0.16 6.10
CA PRO A 249 1.00 0.61 5.87
C PRO A 249 0.64 0.59 4.39
N LEU A 250 -0.65 0.52 4.10
CA LEU A 250 -1.20 0.81 2.78
C LEU A 250 -1.29 2.32 2.62
N ILE A 251 -0.85 2.83 1.48
CA ILE A 251 -0.79 4.25 1.18
C ILE A 251 -1.32 4.46 -0.23
N ILE A 252 -2.29 5.38 -0.39
CA ILE A 252 -2.64 5.96 -1.68
C ILE A 252 -1.88 7.28 -1.77
N SER A 253 -1.12 7.44 -2.84
CA SER A 253 -0.37 8.66 -3.10
C SER A 253 -0.73 9.25 -4.46
N ALA A 254 -0.69 10.58 -4.58
CA ALA A 254 -0.81 11.27 -5.86
C ALA A 254 0.47 12.05 -6.16
N PRO A 255 0.82 12.24 -7.45
CA PRO A 255 1.92 13.13 -7.82
C PRO A 255 1.71 14.51 -7.20
N SER A 256 2.76 15.08 -6.60
CA SER A 256 2.76 16.46 -6.13
C SER A 256 2.86 17.42 -7.31
N ALA A 257 1.90 17.40 -8.24
CA ALA A 257 1.85 18.38 -9.29
C ALA A 257 1.38 19.72 -8.69
N GLU A 258 2.26 20.71 -8.61
CA GLU A 258 1.75 22.08 -8.80
C GLU A 258 1.07 22.12 -10.17
N PRO A 259 -0.15 22.64 -10.31
CA PRO A 259 -0.87 22.54 -11.56
C PRO A 259 -0.05 23.20 -12.67
N THR A 260 0.46 22.41 -13.63
CA THR A 260 1.19 22.92 -14.81
C THR A 260 0.35 23.96 -15.59
N SER A 261 -0.97 23.90 -15.41
CA SER A 261 -1.95 24.88 -15.88
C SER A 261 -1.72 26.29 -15.33
N GLN A 262 -1.26 26.46 -14.08
CA GLN A 262 -0.97 27.79 -13.51
C GLN A 262 0.20 28.46 -14.24
N TYR A 263 1.29 27.74 -14.49
CA TYR A 263 2.43 28.26 -15.25
C TYR A 263 2.04 28.67 -16.68
N MET A 264 1.22 27.84 -17.36
CA MET A 264 0.72 28.17 -18.69
C MET A 264 -0.23 29.38 -18.69
N ARG A 265 -1.09 29.50 -17.67
CA ARG A 265 -1.98 30.64 -17.45
C ARG A 265 -1.18 31.93 -17.26
N PHE A 266 -0.22 31.97 -16.34
CA PHE A 266 0.59 33.16 -16.09
C PHE A 266 1.51 33.51 -17.27
N ALA A 267 2.03 32.53 -18.01
CA ALA A 267 2.75 32.77 -19.28
C ALA A 267 1.85 33.36 -20.39
N ALA A 268 0.55 33.05 -20.40
CA ALA A 268 -0.41 33.69 -21.30
C ALA A 268 -0.77 35.11 -20.85
N ILE A 269 -0.91 35.34 -19.54
CA ILE A 269 -1.17 36.67 -18.96
C ILE A 269 0.02 37.60 -19.20
N ALA A 270 1.25 37.15 -18.94
CA ALA A 270 2.47 37.93 -19.18
C ALA A 270 2.58 38.44 -20.62
N ARG A 271 2.12 37.67 -21.61
CA ARG A 271 2.09 38.08 -23.03
C ARG A 271 1.09 39.21 -23.33
N LYS A 272 0.12 39.46 -22.45
CA LYS A 272 -0.87 40.55 -22.58
C LYS A 272 -0.40 41.85 -21.91
N LEU A 273 0.65 41.80 -21.10
CA LEU A 273 1.23 42.96 -20.43
C LEU A 273 2.26 43.62 -21.34
N SER A 274 2.38 44.94 -21.22
CA SER A 274 3.19 45.81 -22.08
C SER A 274 4.42 46.33 -21.35
N GLU A 275 5.58 46.29 -22.01
CA GLU A 275 6.83 46.83 -21.47
C GLU A 275 6.74 48.36 -21.32
N ASN A 276 7.22 48.90 -20.18
CA ASN A 276 7.22 50.33 -19.79
C ASN A 276 5.87 50.90 -19.32
N THR A 277 4.75 50.24 -19.61
CA THR A 277 3.43 50.57 -19.02
C THR A 277 3.09 49.61 -17.90
N ASP A 278 3.09 48.30 -18.14
CA ASP A 278 2.63 47.31 -17.17
C ASP A 278 3.79 46.73 -16.33
N TYR A 279 4.98 46.60 -16.90
CA TYR A 279 6.18 46.14 -16.19
C TYR A 279 7.45 46.85 -16.65
N LYS A 280 8.49 46.81 -15.82
CA LYS A 280 9.82 47.35 -16.10
C LYS A 280 10.86 46.24 -16.08
N ILE A 281 11.79 46.30 -17.02
CA ILE A 281 12.91 45.37 -17.11
C ILE A 281 14.16 46.03 -16.53
N ASP A 282 14.84 45.34 -15.62
CA ASP A 282 16.22 45.66 -15.24
C ASP A 282 17.17 44.68 -15.95
N GLU A 283 17.78 45.13 -17.05
CA GLU A 283 18.72 44.32 -17.84
C GLU A 283 19.99 43.96 -17.06
N LYS A 284 20.39 44.74 -16.05
CA LYS A 284 21.58 44.44 -15.23
C LYS A 284 21.30 43.35 -14.22
N GLN A 285 20.11 43.35 -13.62
CA GLN A 285 19.68 42.35 -12.64
C GLN A 285 18.98 41.15 -13.28
N LYS A 286 18.71 41.20 -14.59
CA LYS A 286 17.90 40.21 -15.31
C LYS A 286 16.55 39.98 -14.63
N THR A 287 15.89 41.04 -14.17
CA THR A 287 14.57 40.96 -13.51
C THR A 287 13.53 41.75 -14.29
N ALA A 288 12.27 41.33 -14.19
CA ALA A 288 11.11 42.07 -14.66
C ALA A 288 10.19 42.30 -13.47
N THR A 289 9.86 43.55 -13.18
CA THR A 289 9.03 43.93 -12.02
C THR A 289 7.79 44.66 -12.52
N LEU A 290 6.63 44.32 -11.98
CA LEU A 290 5.38 44.98 -12.31
C LEU A 290 5.39 46.46 -11.87
N THR A 291 4.71 47.30 -12.63
CA THR A 291 4.40 48.68 -12.22
C THR A 291 3.02 48.73 -11.55
N GLU A 292 2.67 49.86 -10.93
CA GLU A 292 1.32 50.07 -10.38
C GLU A 292 0.20 49.91 -11.43
N GLU A 293 0.44 50.30 -12.68
CA GLU A 293 -0.52 50.12 -13.77
C GLU A 293 -0.65 48.64 -14.17
N GLY A 294 0.47 47.89 -14.18
CA GLY A 294 0.46 46.46 -14.47
C GLY A 294 -0.13 45.60 -13.35
N ILE A 295 -0.02 46.03 -12.09
CA ILE A 295 -0.71 45.41 -10.95
C ILE A 295 -2.23 45.53 -11.15
N ASN A 296 -2.73 46.74 -11.45
CA ASN A 296 -4.16 46.95 -11.74
C ASN A 296 -4.64 46.16 -12.97
N ALA A 297 -3.81 46.05 -14.01
CA ALA A 297 -4.12 45.27 -15.20
C ALA A 297 -4.18 43.76 -14.87
N LEU A 298 -3.25 43.28 -14.07
CA LEU A 298 -3.19 41.89 -13.61
C LEU A 298 -4.39 41.55 -12.72
N GLU A 299 -4.74 42.41 -11.75
CA GLU A 299 -5.92 42.32 -10.90
C GLU A 299 -7.20 42.20 -11.73
N LYS A 300 -7.34 43.05 -12.76
CA LYS A 300 -8.49 43.00 -13.67
C LYS A 300 -8.52 41.75 -14.55
N ILE A 301 -7.37 41.21 -14.95
CA ILE A 301 -7.28 39.97 -15.75
C ILE A 301 -7.56 38.74 -14.89
N LEU A 302 -7.16 38.76 -13.62
CA LEU A 302 -7.38 37.69 -12.65
C LEU A 302 -8.75 37.77 -11.97
N GLY A 303 -9.43 38.93 -12.05
CA GLY A 303 -10.72 39.16 -11.41
C GLY A 303 -10.61 39.33 -9.89
N VAL A 304 -9.47 39.82 -9.39
CA VAL A 304 -9.19 39.98 -7.95
C VAL A 304 -9.00 41.45 -7.61
N ASP A 305 -9.46 41.87 -6.43
CA ASP A 305 -9.41 43.28 -6.00
C ASP A 305 -8.03 43.68 -5.46
N ASN A 306 -7.23 42.73 -4.95
CA ASN A 306 -5.86 42.98 -4.47
C ASN A 306 -5.01 41.70 -4.53
N ILE A 307 -3.94 41.72 -5.33
CA ILE A 307 -3.01 40.57 -5.47
C ILE A 307 -2.07 40.35 -4.28
N TYR A 308 -1.97 41.30 -3.35
CA TYR A 308 -1.07 41.23 -2.18
C TYR A 308 -1.72 40.59 -0.94
N VAL A 309 -2.94 40.08 -1.03
CA VAL A 309 -3.59 39.32 0.05
C VAL A 309 -2.99 37.91 0.12
N SER A 310 -2.89 37.32 1.33
CA SER A 310 -2.21 36.04 1.60
C SER A 310 -2.59 34.88 0.68
N GLN A 311 -3.80 34.90 0.12
CA GLN A 311 -4.32 33.91 -0.82
C GLN A 311 -3.80 34.03 -2.28
N HIS A 312 -3.18 35.16 -2.65
CA HIS A 312 -2.68 35.44 -4.02
C HIS A 312 -1.19 35.76 -4.08
N TYR A 313 -0.46 35.62 -2.97
CA TYR A 313 0.97 35.94 -2.91
C TYR A 313 1.80 35.14 -3.92
N ASN A 314 1.44 33.87 -4.14
CA ASN A 314 2.12 33.01 -5.12
C ASN A 314 1.86 33.43 -6.57
N ASP A 315 0.72 34.08 -6.86
CA ASP A 315 0.36 34.55 -8.20
C ASP A 315 1.33 35.64 -8.69
N ILE A 316 1.80 36.49 -7.77
CA ILE A 316 2.83 37.51 -8.04
C ILE A 316 4.14 36.83 -8.45
N HIS A 317 4.55 35.80 -7.70
CA HIS A 317 5.75 35.05 -8.03
C HIS A 317 5.64 34.36 -9.39
N HIS A 318 4.48 33.80 -9.74
CA HIS A 318 4.26 33.16 -11.05
C HIS A 318 4.27 34.17 -12.21
N ILE A 319 3.64 35.34 -12.07
CA ILE A 319 3.63 36.36 -13.14
C ILE A 319 4.99 37.02 -13.32
N GLU A 320 5.73 37.31 -12.24
CA GLU A 320 7.08 37.89 -12.32
C GLU A 320 8.04 36.94 -13.01
N ASN A 321 7.98 35.64 -12.68
CA ASN A 321 8.77 34.63 -13.36
C ASN A 321 8.36 34.46 -14.83
N ALA A 322 7.07 34.53 -15.16
CA ALA A 322 6.59 34.49 -16.54
C ALA A 322 7.05 35.72 -17.35
N LEU A 323 7.00 36.92 -16.78
CA LEU A 323 7.52 38.15 -17.38
C LEU A 323 9.03 38.06 -17.57
N LYS A 324 9.76 37.61 -16.55
CA LYS A 324 11.21 37.40 -16.62
C LYS A 324 11.56 36.41 -17.74
N ALA A 325 10.87 35.27 -17.82
CA ALA A 325 11.10 34.26 -18.85
C ALA A 325 10.79 34.75 -20.28
N SER A 326 9.75 35.58 -20.45
CA SER A 326 9.31 36.08 -21.76
C SER A 326 10.10 37.30 -22.27
N THR A 327 10.68 38.10 -21.37
CA THR A 327 11.25 39.41 -21.70
C THR A 327 12.77 39.46 -21.53
N VAL A 328 13.30 38.83 -20.49
CA VAL A 328 14.72 38.87 -20.13
C VAL A 328 15.51 37.78 -20.83
N TYR A 329 14.94 36.58 -20.95
CA TYR A 329 15.61 35.42 -21.53
C TYR A 329 15.24 35.25 -23.00
N LYS A 330 16.24 35.21 -23.88
CA LYS A 330 16.04 35.08 -25.33
C LYS A 330 16.39 33.68 -25.80
N LYS A 331 15.45 33.05 -26.51
CA LYS A 331 15.68 31.78 -27.21
C LYS A 331 16.87 31.92 -28.17
N ASP A 332 17.73 30.92 -28.20
CA ASP A 332 18.99 30.84 -28.98
C ASP A 332 20.12 31.78 -28.50
N ILE A 333 19.90 32.54 -27.41
CA ILE A 333 20.92 33.39 -26.76
C ILE A 333 21.15 32.94 -25.32
N ASP A 334 20.08 32.85 -24.52
CA ASP A 334 20.15 32.44 -23.11
C ASP A 334 19.72 30.98 -22.88
N TYR A 335 18.87 30.41 -23.75
CA TYR A 335 18.42 29.02 -23.68
C TYR A 335 18.10 28.44 -25.05
N LEU A 336 18.22 27.12 -25.20
CA LEU A 336 17.88 26.38 -26.42
C LEU A 336 16.70 25.45 -26.15
N LEU A 337 15.75 25.38 -27.08
CA LEU A 337 14.64 24.43 -27.02
C LEU A 337 15.06 23.11 -27.69
N ARG A 338 15.07 22.02 -26.91
CA ARG A 338 15.34 20.69 -27.43
C ARG A 338 14.04 20.08 -27.94
N ASN A 339 13.91 19.93 -29.25
CA ASN A 339 12.80 19.19 -29.85
C ASN A 339 13.19 17.71 -29.89
N ASP A 340 12.68 16.89 -28.98
CA ASP A 340 13.00 15.47 -28.94
C ASP A 340 12.32 14.70 -30.08
N ALA A 341 13.09 14.46 -31.14
CA ALA A 341 12.90 13.34 -32.06
C ALA A 341 14.22 12.93 -32.74
N SER A 342 15.36 12.96 -32.02
CA SER A 342 16.59 12.21 -32.35
C SER A 342 17.70 12.57 -31.36
N ALA A 343 17.66 11.99 -30.15
CA ALA A 343 18.80 12.03 -29.24
C ALA A 343 19.69 10.80 -29.47
N ALA A 344 20.48 10.84 -30.54
CA ALA A 344 21.68 10.04 -30.68
C ALA A 344 22.72 10.92 -31.37
N GLU A 345 23.91 11.03 -30.77
CA GLU A 345 25.09 11.78 -31.22
C GLU A 345 25.07 13.29 -30.95
N VAL A 346 25.59 13.69 -29.79
CA VAL A 346 26.39 14.91 -29.70
C VAL A 346 27.72 14.55 -29.03
N ASP A 347 28.77 14.71 -29.81
CA ASP A 347 30.18 14.50 -29.47
C ASP A 347 30.64 15.61 -28.50
N CYS A 348 31.07 15.23 -27.30
CA CYS A 348 31.46 16.16 -26.23
C CYS A 348 32.89 16.66 -26.46
N ASN A 349 33.05 17.73 -27.25
CA ASN A 349 34.35 18.38 -27.46
C ASN A 349 34.28 19.92 -27.47
N TRP A 350 33.60 20.51 -26.49
CA TRP A 350 33.65 21.96 -26.24
C TRP A 350 34.02 22.21 -24.78
N LEU A 351 35.33 22.34 -24.49
CA LEU A 351 35.84 22.54 -23.13
C LEU A 351 36.68 23.81 -22.95
N ASP A 352 36.70 24.77 -23.88
CA ASP A 352 37.64 25.91 -23.75
C ASP A 352 37.03 27.32 -23.61
N GLU A 353 35.72 27.54 -23.71
CA GLU A 353 35.18 28.91 -23.52
C GLU A 353 33.79 28.92 -22.86
N ALA A 354 33.72 28.96 -21.53
CA ALA A 354 32.47 29.30 -20.84
C ALA A 354 32.74 30.05 -19.52
N ARG A 355 32.47 31.36 -19.52
CA ARG A 355 32.29 32.21 -18.32
C ARG A 355 30.81 32.29 -17.89
N THR A 356 29.99 31.33 -18.28
CA THR A 356 28.55 31.32 -17.97
C THR A 356 28.13 29.89 -17.63
N PRO A 357 27.44 29.64 -16.50
CA PRO A 357 26.99 28.29 -16.18
C PRO A 357 25.91 27.87 -17.18
N LEU A 358 26.11 26.71 -17.81
CA LEU A 358 25.13 26.02 -18.62
C LEU A 358 24.05 25.45 -17.67
N ILE A 359 22.86 26.03 -17.66
CA ILE A 359 21.70 25.49 -16.94
C ILE A 359 20.83 24.77 -17.97
N ILE A 360 20.73 23.45 -17.84
CA ILE A 360 19.75 22.64 -18.56
C ILE A 360 18.55 22.49 -17.62
N SER A 361 17.44 23.16 -17.90
CA SER A 361 16.20 23.01 -17.13
C SER A 361 15.15 22.22 -17.93
N ALA A 362 14.58 21.21 -17.28
CA ALA A 362 13.38 20.48 -17.66
C ALA A 362 12.25 20.86 -16.66
N PRO A 363 10.96 20.54 -16.92
CA PRO A 363 9.87 20.94 -16.03
C PRO A 363 10.10 20.33 -14.63
N SER A 364 9.89 21.15 -13.58
CA SER A 364 10.16 20.84 -12.15
C SER A 364 11.31 19.85 -11.91
N ALA A 365 12.49 20.09 -12.51
CA ALA A 365 13.65 19.22 -12.35
C ALA A 365 14.45 19.45 -11.05
N GLU A 366 14.09 20.42 -10.21
CA GLU A 366 14.85 20.67 -8.96
C GLU A 366 14.87 19.46 -8.02
N PRO A 367 13.75 18.76 -7.72
CA PRO A 367 13.78 17.56 -6.88
C PRO A 367 14.53 16.40 -7.56
N THR A 368 14.26 16.13 -8.84
CA THR A 368 14.83 14.99 -9.58
C THR A 368 16.34 15.10 -9.80
N SER A 369 16.84 16.30 -10.11
CA SER A 369 18.27 16.54 -10.28
C SER A 369 19.06 16.42 -8.98
N GLN A 370 18.44 16.74 -7.84
CA GLN A 370 19.04 16.54 -6.51
C GLN A 370 19.25 15.06 -6.21
N TYR A 371 18.27 14.18 -6.47
CA TYR A 371 18.46 12.73 -6.28
C TYR A 371 19.63 12.17 -7.09
N MET A 372 19.76 12.57 -8.37
CA MET A 372 20.92 12.18 -9.20
C MET A 372 22.24 12.73 -8.66
N ARG A 373 22.25 13.99 -8.19
CA ARG A 373 23.42 14.63 -7.58
C ARG A 373 23.87 13.86 -6.33
N PHE A 374 22.95 13.58 -5.40
CA PHE A 374 23.27 12.88 -4.15
C PHE A 374 23.62 11.41 -4.37
N ALA A 375 22.99 10.71 -5.33
CA ALA A 375 23.42 9.36 -5.74
C ALA A 375 24.84 9.34 -6.33
N ALA A 376 25.27 10.41 -7.01
CA ALA A 376 26.65 10.55 -7.48
C ALA A 376 27.64 10.90 -6.35
N ILE A 377 27.21 11.69 -5.35
CA ILE A 377 28.01 12.01 -4.17
C ILE A 377 28.21 10.75 -3.31
N ALA A 378 27.15 9.98 -3.04
CA ALA A 378 27.21 8.75 -2.26
C ALA A 378 28.23 7.75 -2.83
N ARG A 379 28.35 7.66 -4.16
CA ARG A 379 29.36 6.83 -4.85
C ARG A 379 30.81 7.23 -4.61
N LYS A 380 31.06 8.48 -4.17
CA LYS A 380 32.41 9.00 -3.86
C LYS A 380 32.79 8.83 -2.39
N LEU A 381 31.81 8.54 -1.53
CA LEU A 381 32.03 8.31 -0.11
C LEU A 381 32.45 6.85 0.12
N SER A 382 33.22 6.62 1.17
CA SER A 382 33.84 5.34 1.50
C SER A 382 33.33 4.78 2.83
N GLU A 383 33.04 3.47 2.84
CA GLU A 383 32.54 2.76 4.01
C GLU A 383 33.61 2.72 5.13
N ASN A 384 33.19 2.91 6.37
CA ASN A 384 33.99 2.96 7.61
C ASN A 384 34.86 4.22 7.78
N THR A 385 35.02 5.05 6.75
CA THR A 385 35.65 6.37 6.83
C THR A 385 34.58 7.45 6.80
N ASP A 386 33.83 7.56 5.70
CA ASP A 386 32.86 8.63 5.50
C ASP A 386 31.45 8.28 6.02
N TYR A 387 31.10 7.00 6.06
CA TYR A 387 29.83 6.55 6.61
C TYR A 387 29.95 5.17 7.25
N LYS A 388 29.01 4.85 8.15
CA LYS A 388 28.88 3.54 8.79
C LYS A 388 27.57 2.91 8.37
N ILE A 389 27.62 1.63 8.04
CA ILE A 389 26.45 0.82 7.72
C ILE A 389 26.03 0.07 8.99
N ASP A 390 24.75 0.18 9.34
CA ASP A 390 24.10 -0.74 10.26
C ASP A 390 23.17 -1.66 9.45
N GLU A 391 23.70 -2.80 9.02
CA GLU A 391 22.92 -3.80 8.28
C GLU A 391 21.72 -4.30 9.10
N LYS A 392 21.80 -4.29 10.43
CA LYS A 392 20.70 -4.75 11.29
C LYS A 392 19.52 -3.80 11.24
N GLN A 393 19.78 -2.50 11.19
CA GLN A 393 18.76 -1.45 11.12
C GLN A 393 18.42 -1.05 9.68
N LYS A 394 19.11 -1.62 8.69
CA LYS A 394 19.04 -1.20 7.29
C LYS A 394 19.30 0.32 7.12
N THR A 395 20.24 0.86 7.89
CA THR A 395 20.60 2.29 7.85
C THR A 395 22.06 2.50 7.46
N ALA A 396 22.32 3.67 6.87
CA ALA A 396 23.66 4.20 6.64
C ALA A 396 23.72 5.60 7.25
N THR A 397 24.68 5.82 8.14
CA THR A 397 24.84 7.10 8.86
C THR A 397 26.21 7.69 8.55
N LEU A 398 26.26 8.99 8.26
CA LEU A 398 27.51 9.70 8.03
C LEU A 398 28.37 9.74 9.31
N THR A 399 29.68 9.65 9.14
CA THR A 399 30.65 9.94 10.21
C THR A 399 30.95 11.43 10.25
N GLU A 400 31.65 11.90 11.29
CA GLU A 400 32.17 13.28 11.32
C GLU A 400 33.08 13.58 10.12
N GLU A 401 33.88 12.61 9.68
CA GLU A 401 34.73 12.75 8.49
C GLU A 401 33.90 12.85 7.21
N GLY A 402 32.82 12.06 7.09
CA GLY A 402 31.90 12.12 5.96
C GLY A 402 31.08 13.40 5.90
N ILE A 403 30.69 13.96 7.06
CA ILE A 403 30.04 15.28 7.14
C ILE A 403 30.97 16.36 6.59
N ASN A 404 32.24 16.39 7.03
CA ASN A 404 33.23 17.34 6.51
C ASN A 404 33.48 17.15 4.99
N ALA A 405 33.51 15.90 4.52
CA ALA A 405 33.66 15.58 3.10
C ALA A 405 32.46 16.09 2.30
N LEU A 406 31.25 15.89 2.81
CA LEU A 406 30.00 16.35 2.21
C LEU A 406 29.92 17.88 2.16
N GLU A 407 30.23 18.57 3.27
CA GLU A 407 30.31 20.02 3.39
C GLU A 407 31.26 20.62 2.33
N LYS A 408 32.42 20.00 2.15
CA LYS A 408 33.39 20.41 1.13
C LYS A 408 32.90 20.17 -0.31
N ILE A 409 32.13 19.10 -0.54
CA ILE A 409 31.56 18.77 -1.85
C ILE A 409 30.39 19.72 -2.18
N LEU A 410 29.59 20.09 -1.18
CA LEU A 410 28.45 20.99 -1.33
C LEU A 410 28.85 22.48 -1.29
N GLY A 411 30.02 22.81 -0.72
CA GLY A 411 30.51 24.17 -0.57
C GLY A 411 29.83 24.95 0.56
N VAL A 412 29.41 24.25 1.63
CA VAL A 412 28.70 24.82 2.78
C VAL A 412 29.51 24.64 4.06
N ASP A 413 29.41 25.59 4.99
CA ASP A 413 30.17 25.55 6.26
C ASP A 413 29.53 24.65 7.33
N ASN A 414 28.21 24.46 7.28
CA ASN A 414 27.47 23.59 8.20
C ASN A 414 26.17 23.09 7.56
N ILE A 415 26.04 21.77 7.40
CA ILE A 415 24.85 21.13 6.80
C ILE A 415 23.61 21.12 7.72
N TYR A 416 23.77 21.36 9.03
CA TYR A 416 22.67 21.34 10.01
C TYR A 416 21.94 22.68 10.16
N VAL A 417 22.21 23.66 9.30
CA VAL A 417 21.48 24.94 9.28
C VAL A 417 20.14 24.73 8.56
N SER A 418 19.07 25.43 8.99
CA SER A 418 17.68 25.24 8.53
C SER A 418 17.46 25.31 7.01
N GLN A 419 18.39 25.87 6.25
CA GLN A 419 18.34 25.94 4.78
C GLN A 419 18.85 24.66 4.07
N HIS A 420 19.55 23.76 4.76
CA HIS A 420 20.19 22.57 4.19
C HIS A 420 19.73 21.24 4.81
N TYR A 421 18.67 21.27 5.62
CA TYR A 421 18.16 20.06 6.26
C TYR A 421 17.73 18.99 5.25
N ASN A 422 17.15 19.40 4.12
CA ASN A 422 16.76 18.50 3.03
C ASN A 422 17.97 17.83 2.36
N ASP A 423 19.13 18.49 2.31
CA ASP A 423 20.35 17.93 1.72
C ASP A 423 20.87 16.72 2.52
N ILE A 424 20.74 16.76 3.86
CA ILE A 424 21.07 15.63 4.75
C ILE A 424 20.18 14.44 4.45
N HIS A 425 18.88 14.70 4.29
CA HIS A 425 17.90 13.66 3.99
C HIS A 425 18.24 12.96 2.67
N HIS A 426 18.46 13.72 1.59
CA HIS A 426 18.79 13.16 0.29
C HIS A 426 20.10 12.36 0.27
N ILE A 427 21.15 12.80 0.98
CA ILE A 427 22.40 12.03 1.04
C ILE A 427 22.26 10.74 1.87
N GLU A 428 21.53 10.79 2.99
CA GLU A 428 21.28 9.60 3.80
C GLU A 428 20.49 8.56 3.01
N ASN A 429 19.47 8.98 2.26
CA ASN A 429 18.72 8.11 1.37
C ASN A 429 19.57 7.55 0.22
N ALA A 430 20.43 8.36 -0.40
CA ALA A 430 21.35 7.91 -1.41
C ALA A 430 22.35 6.86 -0.87
N LEU A 431 22.83 7.05 0.37
CA LEU A 431 23.69 6.08 1.07
C LEU A 431 22.92 4.80 1.42
N LYS A 432 21.71 4.90 1.97
CA LYS A 432 20.84 3.74 2.24
C LYS A 432 20.57 2.94 0.96
N ALA A 433 20.15 3.63 -0.11
CA ALA A 433 19.88 3.01 -1.41
C ALA A 433 21.10 2.30 -1.99
N SER A 434 22.28 2.93 -1.93
CA SER A 434 23.52 2.37 -2.51
C SER A 434 24.08 1.19 -1.73
N THR A 435 23.99 1.21 -0.40
CA THR A 435 24.70 0.25 0.48
C THR A 435 23.82 -0.88 1.00
N VAL A 436 22.62 -0.57 1.48
CA VAL A 436 21.75 -1.50 2.19
C VAL A 436 20.79 -2.20 1.23
N TYR A 437 20.15 -1.45 0.35
CA TYR A 437 19.13 -1.97 -0.57
C TYR A 437 19.77 -2.58 -1.81
N LYS A 438 19.56 -3.88 -2.00
CA LYS A 438 20.19 -4.69 -3.05
C LYS A 438 19.20 -5.07 -4.14
N LYS A 439 19.65 -4.90 -5.39
CA LYS A 439 18.96 -5.39 -6.58
C LYS A 439 18.79 -6.91 -6.51
N ASP A 440 17.64 -7.39 -6.96
CA ASP A 440 17.22 -8.80 -6.96
C ASP A 440 17.05 -9.44 -5.56
N ILE A 441 17.12 -8.64 -4.50
CA ILE A 441 16.86 -9.04 -3.11
C ILE A 441 15.75 -8.16 -2.52
N ASP A 442 15.96 -6.85 -2.49
CA ASP A 442 14.99 -5.89 -1.93
C ASP A 442 14.08 -5.28 -3.03
N TYR A 443 14.57 -5.17 -4.27
CA TYR A 443 13.80 -4.64 -5.40
C TYR A 443 14.24 -5.23 -6.75
N LEU A 444 13.39 -5.10 -7.77
CA LEU A 444 13.66 -5.43 -9.17
C LEU A 444 13.54 -4.17 -10.03
N LEU A 445 14.34 -4.09 -11.09
CA LEU A 445 14.16 -3.12 -12.17
C LEU A 445 13.50 -3.81 -13.36
N ARG A 446 12.32 -3.36 -13.80
CA ARG A 446 11.67 -3.82 -15.04
C ARG A 446 10.99 -2.66 -15.74
N ASN A 447 11.10 -2.61 -17.07
CA ASN A 447 10.47 -1.58 -17.89
C ASN A 447 10.77 -0.15 -17.42
N ASP A 448 11.99 0.08 -16.92
CA ASP A 448 12.43 1.35 -16.34
C ASP A 448 11.74 1.75 -15.02
N GLU A 449 11.05 0.80 -14.35
CA GLU A 449 10.41 1.00 -13.05
C GLU A 449 11.01 0.10 -11.95
N ILE A 450 11.11 0.65 -10.74
CA ILE A 450 11.54 -0.08 -9.54
C ILE A 450 10.32 -0.75 -8.89
N MET A 451 10.37 -2.07 -8.75
CA MET A 451 9.34 -2.85 -8.05
C MET A 451 9.91 -3.49 -6.79
N ILE A 452 9.25 -3.28 -5.65
CA ILE A 452 9.70 -3.80 -4.36
C ILE A 452 9.51 -5.31 -4.31
N ILE A 453 10.50 -6.03 -3.78
CA ILE A 453 10.39 -7.45 -3.43
C ILE A 453 10.10 -7.55 -1.93
N ASP A 454 9.06 -8.30 -1.58
CA ASP A 454 8.81 -8.67 -0.20
C ASP A 454 9.89 -9.64 0.30
N GLU A 455 10.58 -9.27 1.37
CA GLU A 455 11.73 -10.00 1.92
C GLU A 455 11.38 -11.42 2.43
N HIS A 456 10.12 -11.66 2.82
CA HIS A 456 9.68 -12.92 3.44
C HIS A 456 9.11 -13.90 2.42
N THR A 457 8.44 -13.37 1.41
CA THR A 457 7.74 -14.15 0.39
C THR A 457 8.50 -14.21 -0.92
N GLY A 458 9.45 -13.29 -1.15
CA GLY A 458 10.16 -13.12 -2.42
C GLY A 458 9.28 -12.54 -3.54
N ARG A 459 8.07 -12.10 -3.24
CA ARG A 459 7.08 -11.62 -4.23
C ARG A 459 7.32 -10.18 -4.60
N VAL A 460 7.02 -9.87 -5.85
CA VAL A 460 6.97 -8.49 -6.33
C VAL A 460 5.68 -7.83 -5.83
N LEU A 461 5.79 -6.67 -5.20
CA LEU A 461 4.67 -5.87 -4.70
C LEU A 461 4.37 -4.73 -5.70
N PRO A 462 3.50 -4.95 -6.70
CA PRO A 462 3.18 -3.92 -7.70
C PRO A 462 2.48 -2.73 -7.04
N GLY A 463 2.74 -1.53 -7.55
CA GLY A 463 2.15 -0.29 -7.06
C GLY A 463 2.68 0.20 -5.71
N ARG A 464 3.59 -0.54 -5.05
CA ARG A 464 4.22 -0.08 -3.80
C ARG A 464 5.52 0.69 -4.08
N ARG A 465 5.71 1.78 -3.33
CA ARG A 465 6.94 2.58 -3.33
C ARG A 465 7.52 2.67 -1.93
N TYR A 466 8.84 2.91 -1.87
CA TYR A 466 9.46 3.29 -0.61
C TYR A 466 9.11 4.76 -0.35
N SER A 467 8.75 5.07 0.89
CA SER A 467 8.40 6.42 1.29
C SER A 467 9.63 7.32 1.38
N ASP A 468 9.38 8.62 1.54
CA ASP A 468 10.36 9.57 2.07
C ASP A 468 11.62 9.71 1.19
N GLY A 469 11.45 9.77 -0.13
CA GLY A 469 12.54 9.97 -1.09
C GLY A 469 13.45 8.75 -1.33
N LEU A 470 13.29 7.66 -0.58
CA LEU A 470 14.14 6.47 -0.73
C LEU A 470 13.91 5.77 -2.07
N HIS A 471 12.67 5.75 -2.57
CA HIS A 471 12.37 5.14 -3.87
C HIS A 471 13.06 5.89 -5.01
N GLN A 472 12.98 7.22 -4.97
CA GLN A 472 13.66 8.12 -5.90
C GLN A 472 15.18 7.98 -5.81
N ALA A 473 15.72 7.77 -4.61
CA ALA A 473 17.15 7.48 -4.43
C ALA A 473 17.57 6.13 -5.05
N ILE A 474 16.71 5.11 -5.00
CA ILE A 474 16.95 3.82 -5.67
C ILE A 474 16.82 3.95 -7.19
N GLU A 475 15.84 4.69 -7.69
CA GLU A 475 15.70 5.03 -9.12
C GLU A 475 16.97 5.75 -9.61
N ALA A 476 17.45 6.74 -8.85
CA ALA A 476 18.68 7.46 -9.14
C ALA A 476 19.94 6.57 -9.09
N LYS A 477 20.00 5.62 -8.15
CA LYS A 477 21.07 4.61 -8.06
C LYS A 477 21.14 3.76 -9.32
N GLU A 478 20.00 3.28 -9.80
CA GLU A 478 19.90 2.37 -10.95
C GLU A 478 19.88 3.12 -12.30
N ASN A 479 19.86 4.46 -12.28
CA ASN A 479 19.66 5.34 -13.44
C ASN A 479 18.32 5.07 -14.17
N ALA A 480 17.27 4.73 -13.41
CA ALA A 480 15.91 4.64 -13.92
C ALA A 480 15.27 6.04 -14.01
N THR A 481 14.15 6.16 -14.72
CA THR A 481 13.37 7.41 -14.72
C THR A 481 12.88 7.74 -13.31
N ILE A 482 13.41 8.81 -12.73
CA ILE A 482 13.04 9.24 -11.38
C ILE A 482 11.67 9.90 -11.43
N GLN A 483 10.75 9.39 -10.64
CA GLN A 483 9.39 9.91 -10.58
C GLN A 483 9.27 11.04 -9.57
N GLU A 484 8.33 11.96 -9.79
CA GLU A 484 8.07 13.06 -8.85
C GLU A 484 7.68 12.52 -7.46
N GLU A 485 7.97 13.30 -6.43
CA GLU A 485 7.54 12.98 -5.08
C GLU A 485 6.01 12.96 -5.01
N SER A 486 5.50 11.93 -4.35
CA SER A 486 4.08 11.68 -4.23
C SER A 486 3.59 12.08 -2.83
N ARG A 487 2.52 12.88 -2.74
CA ARG A 487 1.86 13.21 -1.47
C ARG A 487 0.95 12.07 -1.04
N THR A 488 0.81 11.86 0.27
CA THR A 488 -0.06 10.81 0.80
C THR A 488 -1.51 11.31 0.86
N LEU A 489 -2.41 10.73 0.07
CA LEU A 489 -3.83 11.04 0.10
C LEU A 489 -4.54 10.32 1.26
N ALA A 490 -4.24 9.03 1.40
CA ALA A 490 -4.86 8.19 2.42
C ALA A 490 -3.90 7.08 2.85
N SER A 491 -3.97 6.69 4.12
CA SER A 491 -3.12 5.64 4.66
C SER A 491 -3.84 4.86 5.76
N VAL A 492 -3.59 3.55 5.84
CA VAL A 492 -4.04 2.67 6.93
C VAL A 492 -3.09 1.49 7.11
N THR A 493 -2.83 1.08 8.35
CA THR A 493 -2.11 -0.17 8.64
C THR A 493 -3.05 -1.38 8.52
N PHE A 494 -2.53 -2.56 8.15
CA PHE A 494 -3.34 -3.78 8.15
C PHE A 494 -3.92 -4.10 9.53
N GLN A 495 -3.15 -3.82 10.58
CA GLN A 495 -3.59 -3.95 11.97
C GLN A 495 -4.90 -3.20 12.19
N ASN A 496 -4.90 -1.90 11.91
CA ASN A 496 -6.07 -1.05 12.15
C ASN A 496 -7.21 -1.33 11.17
N TYR A 497 -6.91 -1.69 9.92
CA TYR A 497 -7.92 -2.10 8.96
C TYR A 497 -8.69 -3.34 9.43
N PHE A 498 -8.00 -4.43 9.81
CA PHE A 498 -8.68 -5.66 10.22
C PHE A 498 -9.39 -5.55 11.57
N ARG A 499 -8.99 -4.60 12.42
CA ARG A 499 -9.71 -4.25 13.66
C ARG A 499 -11.09 -3.61 13.41
N LEU A 500 -11.38 -3.15 12.19
CA LEU A 500 -12.69 -2.57 11.84
C LEU A 500 -13.80 -3.61 11.70
N TYR A 501 -13.45 -4.87 11.42
CA TYR A 501 -14.43 -5.95 11.28
C TYR A 501 -15.10 -6.24 12.63
N LYS A 502 -16.44 -6.46 12.61
CA LYS A 502 -17.17 -6.86 13.84
C LYS A 502 -16.67 -8.18 14.41
N LYS A 503 -16.14 -9.04 13.54
CA LYS A 503 -15.54 -10.32 13.89
C LYS A 503 -14.33 -10.57 13.02
N LEU A 504 -13.28 -11.12 13.62
CA LEU A 504 -12.04 -11.47 12.94
C LEU A 504 -11.62 -12.88 13.37
N SER A 505 -11.18 -13.69 12.42
CA SER A 505 -10.57 -14.99 12.68
C SER A 505 -9.48 -15.27 11.67
N GLY A 506 -8.69 -16.30 11.91
CA GLY A 506 -7.66 -16.68 10.94
C GLY A 506 -7.25 -18.13 11.06
N MET A 507 -6.58 -18.63 10.03
CA MET A 507 -6.02 -19.98 10.04
C MET A 507 -4.60 -19.96 9.51
N THR A 508 -3.76 -20.83 10.06
CA THR A 508 -2.39 -21.01 9.58
C THR A 508 -1.83 -22.34 10.12
N GLY A 509 -0.68 -22.77 9.61
CA GLY A 509 0.04 -23.92 10.14
C GLY A 509 0.95 -23.59 11.31
N THR A 510 1.21 -22.31 11.57
CA THR A 510 2.31 -21.87 12.43
C THR A 510 1.99 -20.55 13.16
N ALA A 511 0.96 -20.51 14.01
CA ALA A 511 0.56 -19.29 14.74
C ALA A 511 1.09 -19.22 16.18
N LYS A 512 1.35 -20.37 16.82
CA LYS A 512 1.63 -20.45 18.26
C LYS A 512 2.89 -19.68 18.67
N THR A 513 3.84 -19.47 17.76
CA THR A 513 5.03 -18.64 18.01
C THR A 513 4.67 -17.17 18.23
N GLU A 514 3.64 -16.67 17.54
CA GLU A 514 3.20 -15.27 17.56
C GLU A 514 1.91 -15.07 18.37
N GLU A 515 1.52 -16.03 19.22
CA GLU A 515 0.28 -15.97 20.00
C GLU A 515 0.16 -14.69 20.83
N GLU A 516 1.28 -14.21 21.38
CA GLU A 516 1.31 -12.97 22.15
C GLU A 516 1.01 -11.74 21.28
N GLU A 517 1.50 -11.71 20.04
CA GLU A 517 1.24 -10.62 19.08
C GLU A 517 -0.23 -10.62 18.64
N PHE A 518 -0.76 -11.79 18.27
CA PHE A 518 -2.17 -11.93 17.88
C PHE A 518 -3.14 -11.51 18.97
N TYR A 519 -2.86 -11.89 20.22
CA TYR A 519 -3.72 -11.52 21.34
C TYR A 519 -3.62 -10.02 21.65
N LYS A 520 -2.41 -9.46 21.72
CA LYS A 520 -2.23 -8.04 22.08
C LYS A 520 -2.78 -7.06 21.04
N ILE A 521 -2.64 -7.38 19.75
CA ILE A 521 -3.03 -6.47 18.66
C ILE A 521 -4.49 -6.69 18.26
N TYR A 522 -4.91 -7.95 18.13
CA TYR A 522 -6.19 -8.30 17.52
C TYR A 522 -7.17 -8.98 18.49
N ASN A 523 -6.77 -9.25 19.74
CA ASN A 523 -7.53 -10.04 20.70
C ASN A 523 -7.90 -11.44 20.17
N LEU A 524 -7.01 -12.03 19.36
CA LEU A 524 -7.17 -13.37 18.80
C LEU A 524 -6.36 -14.38 19.61
N GLU A 525 -7.00 -15.43 20.13
CA GLU A 525 -6.30 -16.55 20.75
C GLU A 525 -5.92 -17.62 19.72
N VAL A 526 -4.84 -18.36 19.96
CA VAL A 526 -4.39 -19.43 19.05
C VAL A 526 -4.83 -20.80 19.57
N ILE A 527 -5.67 -21.47 18.80
CA ILE A 527 -6.17 -22.83 19.09
C ILE A 527 -5.40 -23.84 18.25
N CYS A 528 -4.57 -24.65 18.92
CA CYS A 528 -3.82 -25.72 18.27
C CYS A 528 -4.72 -26.93 18.00
N VAL A 529 -5.21 -27.05 16.76
CA VAL A 529 -6.06 -28.16 16.34
C VAL A 529 -5.20 -29.41 16.09
N PRO A 530 -5.58 -30.59 16.62
CA PRO A 530 -4.83 -31.82 16.39
C PRO A 530 -4.86 -32.22 14.91
N THR A 531 -3.82 -32.93 14.45
CA THR A 531 -3.79 -33.48 13.10
C THR A 531 -4.74 -34.66 12.96
N ASN A 532 -5.35 -34.84 11.79
CA ASN A 532 -6.22 -35.98 11.51
C ASN A 532 -5.49 -37.32 11.66
N ARG A 533 -4.22 -37.35 11.21
CA ARG A 533 -3.31 -38.49 11.36
C ARG A 533 -2.01 -38.06 12.06
N PRO A 534 -1.35 -38.95 12.82
CA PRO A 534 -0.08 -38.62 13.46
C PRO A 534 1.01 -38.28 12.43
N VAL A 535 1.78 -37.24 12.68
CA VAL A 535 2.93 -36.87 11.83
C VAL A 535 4.08 -37.84 12.12
N ILE A 536 4.51 -38.59 11.10
CA ILE A 536 5.61 -39.57 11.19
C ILE A 536 6.90 -39.10 10.48
N ARG A 537 6.93 -37.84 10.02
CA ARG A 537 8.10 -37.21 9.39
C ARG A 537 9.30 -37.20 10.35
N GLU A 538 10.47 -37.52 9.84
CA GLU A 538 11.73 -37.40 10.58
C GLU A 538 12.31 -35.99 10.40
N ASP A 539 12.34 -35.19 11.46
CA ASP A 539 12.98 -33.86 11.49
C ASP A 539 14.39 -33.96 12.09
N ARG A 540 15.43 -33.85 11.25
CA ARG A 540 16.82 -34.00 11.65
C ARG A 540 17.45 -32.72 12.19
N GLY A 541 18.55 -32.88 12.94
CA GLY A 541 19.36 -31.74 13.38
C GLY A 541 20.04 -31.03 12.23
N ASP A 542 20.38 -29.76 12.44
CA ASP A 542 21.00 -28.93 11.40
C ASP A 542 22.45 -29.40 11.13
N LEU A 543 22.86 -29.42 9.86
CA LEU A 543 24.23 -29.71 9.44
C LEU A 543 25.02 -28.42 9.23
N LEU A 544 26.14 -28.26 9.95
CA LEU A 544 27.01 -27.10 9.81
C LEU A 544 28.15 -27.35 8.82
N PHE A 545 28.28 -26.48 7.83
CA PHE A 545 29.36 -26.48 6.86
C PHE A 545 30.32 -25.32 7.12
N ARG A 546 31.58 -25.50 6.73
CA ARG A 546 32.60 -24.45 6.89
C ARG A 546 32.41 -23.29 5.92
N SER A 547 32.08 -23.58 4.67
CA SER A 547 31.88 -22.61 3.60
C SER A 547 30.55 -22.83 2.90
N GLU A 548 29.99 -21.76 2.33
CA GLU A 548 28.78 -21.82 1.53
C GLU A 548 28.97 -22.67 0.27
N LYS A 549 30.15 -22.59 -0.36
CA LYS A 549 30.51 -23.44 -1.50
C LYS A 549 30.43 -24.92 -1.14
N GLY A 550 31.08 -25.32 -0.05
CA GLY A 550 31.08 -26.71 0.41
C GLY A 550 29.69 -27.22 0.79
N LYS A 551 28.85 -26.36 1.38
CA LYS A 551 27.42 -26.62 1.63
C LYS A 551 26.67 -26.98 0.34
N PHE A 552 26.78 -26.14 -0.69
CA PHE A 552 26.08 -26.37 -1.96
C PHE A 552 26.62 -27.58 -2.75
N ASP A 553 27.93 -27.83 -2.71
CA ASP A 553 28.53 -29.02 -3.31
C ASP A 553 27.98 -30.31 -2.65
N TYR A 554 27.83 -30.31 -1.32
CA TYR A 554 27.24 -31.42 -0.57
C TYR A 554 25.76 -31.64 -0.93
N ILE A 555 24.96 -30.56 -0.94
CA ILE A 555 23.55 -30.59 -1.33
C ILE A 555 23.40 -31.20 -2.71
N THR A 556 24.20 -30.75 -3.67
CA THR A 556 24.17 -31.22 -5.06
C THR A 556 24.43 -32.73 -5.16
N ASN A 557 25.45 -33.23 -4.47
CA ASN A 557 25.78 -34.68 -4.42
C ASN A 557 24.68 -35.49 -3.72
N LEU A 558 24.06 -34.95 -2.67
CA LEU A 558 22.95 -35.60 -2.00
C LEU A 558 21.72 -35.71 -2.91
N VAL A 559 21.36 -34.61 -3.58
CA VAL A 559 20.24 -34.57 -4.53
C VAL A 559 20.47 -35.56 -5.68
N GLU A 560 21.68 -35.66 -6.20
CA GLU A 560 22.06 -36.64 -7.23
C GLU A 560 21.71 -38.08 -6.78
N LYS A 561 22.17 -38.48 -5.59
CA LYS A 561 21.92 -39.83 -5.06
C LYS A 561 20.44 -40.08 -4.76
N LEU A 562 19.71 -39.09 -4.25
CA LEU A 562 18.28 -39.21 -3.97
C LEU A 562 17.47 -39.31 -5.26
N TYR A 563 17.83 -38.51 -6.27
CA TYR A 563 17.25 -38.52 -7.59
C TYR A 563 17.45 -39.87 -8.28
N GLU A 564 18.62 -40.49 -8.17
CA GLU A 564 18.87 -41.84 -8.68
C GLU A 564 17.94 -42.89 -8.06
N LYS A 565 17.67 -42.78 -6.76
CA LYS A 565 16.72 -43.65 -6.03
C LYS A 565 15.25 -43.27 -6.26
N GLY A 566 15.03 -42.07 -6.79
CA GLY A 566 13.73 -41.53 -7.17
C GLY A 566 12.93 -40.88 -6.04
N GLN A 567 13.59 -40.56 -4.93
CA GLN A 567 12.98 -39.76 -3.87
C GLN A 567 12.82 -38.31 -4.34
N PRO A 568 11.62 -37.72 -4.23
CA PRO A 568 11.44 -36.31 -4.53
C PRO A 568 12.09 -35.41 -3.48
N VAL A 569 12.61 -34.28 -3.94
CA VAL A 569 13.32 -33.31 -3.10
C VAL A 569 12.78 -31.91 -3.34
N LEU A 570 12.44 -31.22 -2.25
CA LEU A 570 12.15 -29.79 -2.25
C LEU A 570 13.27 -29.05 -1.50
N ILE A 571 13.91 -28.11 -2.17
CA ILE A 571 15.05 -27.36 -1.65
C ILE A 571 14.63 -25.91 -1.44
N GLY A 572 14.59 -25.46 -0.19
CA GLY A 572 14.26 -24.08 0.16
C GLY A 572 15.52 -23.22 0.28
N THR A 573 15.60 -22.14 -0.49
CA THR A 573 16.67 -21.13 -0.43
C THR A 573 16.10 -19.79 0.02
N VAL A 574 16.91 -18.88 0.56
CA VAL A 574 16.42 -17.55 1.01
C VAL A 574 16.44 -16.46 -0.07
N SER A 575 17.09 -16.68 -1.22
CA SER A 575 17.19 -15.67 -2.28
C SER A 575 17.21 -16.27 -3.68
N VAL A 576 16.76 -15.47 -4.66
CA VAL A 576 16.73 -15.87 -6.08
C VAL A 576 18.14 -16.19 -6.56
N ALA A 577 19.13 -15.37 -6.18
CA ALA A 577 20.54 -15.60 -6.55
C ALA A 577 21.06 -16.98 -6.09
N LYS A 578 20.68 -17.43 -4.89
CA LYS A 578 21.07 -18.75 -4.39
C LYS A 578 20.32 -19.89 -5.08
N SER A 579 19.05 -19.66 -5.43
CA SER A 579 18.27 -20.58 -6.26
C SER A 579 18.89 -20.79 -7.63
N GLU A 580 19.26 -19.71 -8.33
CA GLU A 580 19.93 -19.75 -9.64
C GLU A 580 21.31 -20.41 -9.55
N TYR A 581 22.09 -20.11 -8.50
CA TYR A 581 23.39 -20.75 -8.26
C TYR A 581 23.24 -22.27 -8.10
N LEU A 582 22.30 -22.72 -7.28
CA LEU A 582 22.05 -24.16 -7.09
C LEU A 582 21.48 -24.81 -8.35
N SER A 583 20.62 -24.10 -9.09
CA SER A 583 20.10 -24.55 -10.38
C SER A 583 21.25 -24.86 -11.34
N HIS A 584 22.20 -23.94 -11.49
CA HIS A 584 23.39 -24.13 -12.31
C HIS A 584 24.21 -25.37 -11.91
N LEU A 585 24.40 -25.62 -10.61
CA LEU A 585 25.11 -26.80 -10.12
C LEU A 585 24.38 -28.12 -10.47
N LEU A 586 23.05 -28.12 -10.42
CA LEU A 586 22.23 -29.28 -10.78
C LEU A 586 22.20 -29.51 -12.30
N GLU A 587 22.23 -28.45 -13.12
CA GLU A 587 22.37 -28.53 -14.57
C GLU A 587 23.70 -29.20 -14.96
N GLN A 588 24.81 -28.82 -14.32
CA GLN A 588 26.12 -29.43 -14.54
C GLN A 588 26.12 -30.95 -14.25
N LYS A 589 25.23 -31.41 -13.37
CA LYS A 589 25.01 -32.82 -13.02
C LYS A 589 23.95 -33.52 -13.88
N ASN A 590 23.36 -32.83 -14.85
CA ASN A 590 22.25 -33.32 -15.67
C ASN A 590 21.04 -33.79 -14.86
N ILE A 591 20.72 -33.10 -13.75
CA ILE A 591 19.55 -33.39 -12.91
C ILE A 591 18.40 -32.46 -13.34
N PRO A 592 17.30 -32.99 -13.92
CA PRO A 592 16.13 -32.20 -14.23
C PRO A 592 15.51 -31.63 -12.95
N HIS A 593 15.28 -30.33 -12.91
CA HIS A 593 14.71 -29.64 -11.77
C HIS A 593 13.88 -28.43 -12.22
N ASN A 594 13.06 -27.91 -11.30
CA ASN A 594 12.31 -26.68 -11.50
C ASN A 594 12.71 -25.64 -10.46
N VAL A 595 12.70 -24.36 -10.82
CA VAL A 595 12.98 -23.23 -9.93
C VAL A 595 11.73 -22.39 -9.75
N LEU A 596 11.38 -22.09 -8.49
CA LEU A 596 10.28 -21.23 -8.12
C LEU A 596 10.83 -19.92 -7.55
N ASN A 597 10.57 -18.82 -8.25
CA ASN A 597 11.12 -17.50 -7.95
C ASN A 597 10.06 -16.46 -7.56
N ALA A 598 8.86 -16.90 -7.15
CA ALA A 598 7.74 -16.05 -6.73
C ALA A 598 7.33 -14.98 -7.77
N LYS A 599 7.43 -15.32 -9.06
CA LYS A 599 7.13 -14.43 -10.20
C LYS A 599 5.78 -14.76 -10.86
N HIS A 600 5.37 -16.03 -10.90
CA HIS A 600 4.19 -16.46 -11.63
C HIS A 600 3.40 -17.50 -10.82
N ASP A 601 2.48 -17.03 -9.99
CA ASP A 601 1.76 -17.87 -9.01
C ASP A 601 1.07 -19.10 -9.63
N SER A 602 0.45 -18.99 -10.81
CA SER A 602 -0.25 -20.11 -11.46
C SER A 602 0.70 -21.22 -11.90
N LYS A 603 1.77 -20.87 -12.64
CA LYS A 603 2.81 -21.83 -13.06
C LYS A 603 3.52 -22.45 -11.86
N GLU A 604 3.76 -21.65 -10.82
CA GLU A 604 4.38 -22.13 -9.59
C GLU A 604 3.49 -23.14 -8.88
N ALA A 605 2.18 -22.89 -8.79
CA ALA A 605 1.24 -23.85 -8.22
C ALA A 605 1.24 -25.19 -8.98
N GLU A 606 1.30 -25.19 -10.31
CA GLU A 606 1.42 -26.41 -11.11
C GLU A 606 2.71 -27.18 -10.80
N ILE A 607 3.85 -26.48 -10.74
CA ILE A 607 5.15 -27.08 -10.42
C ILE A 607 5.16 -27.65 -9.00
N VAL A 608 4.61 -26.91 -8.03
CA VAL A 608 4.56 -27.31 -6.62
C VAL A 608 3.65 -28.51 -6.43
N GLY A 609 2.48 -28.53 -7.08
CA GLY A 609 1.58 -29.67 -7.08
C GLY A 609 2.22 -30.94 -7.66
N ALA A 610 3.20 -30.79 -8.56
CA ALA A 610 3.98 -31.88 -9.12
C ALA A 610 5.26 -32.23 -8.33
N ALA A 611 5.66 -31.43 -7.33
CA ALA A 611 6.92 -31.60 -6.60
C ALA A 611 7.01 -32.89 -5.77
N GLY A 612 5.87 -33.53 -5.50
CA GLY A 612 5.80 -34.81 -4.77
C GLY A 612 5.92 -36.06 -5.65
N LYS A 613 6.07 -35.91 -6.98
CA LYS A 613 6.15 -37.03 -7.92
C LYS A 613 7.51 -37.73 -7.87
N TYR A 614 7.54 -39.01 -8.23
CA TYR A 614 8.80 -39.77 -8.36
C TYR A 614 9.85 -39.03 -9.20
N LYS A 615 11.08 -38.90 -8.68
CA LYS A 615 12.19 -38.13 -9.29
C LYS A 615 11.96 -36.62 -9.47
N ALA A 616 10.99 -36.02 -8.79
CA ALA A 616 10.85 -34.56 -8.83
C ALA A 616 11.94 -33.86 -8.00
N VAL A 617 12.58 -32.84 -8.57
CA VAL A 617 13.49 -31.93 -7.85
C VAL A 617 12.97 -30.51 -8.05
N THR A 618 12.69 -29.83 -6.96
CA THR A 618 12.15 -28.48 -6.98
C THR A 618 12.96 -27.59 -6.05
N ILE A 619 13.39 -26.44 -6.56
CA ILE A 619 14.05 -25.38 -5.80
C ILE A 619 13.01 -24.28 -5.57
N ALA A 620 12.84 -23.87 -4.33
CA ALA A 620 11.91 -22.83 -3.94
C ALA A 620 12.66 -21.68 -3.25
N THR A 621 12.57 -20.47 -3.83
CA THR A 621 13.01 -19.26 -3.16
C THR A 621 11.99 -18.87 -2.10
N ASN A 622 12.46 -18.65 -0.87
CA ASN A 622 11.68 -18.41 0.34
C ASN A 622 10.55 -19.44 0.52
N MET A 623 9.32 -19.01 0.26
CA MET A 623 8.11 -19.82 0.34
C MET A 623 7.31 -19.78 -0.96
N ALA A 624 7.98 -19.64 -2.11
CA ALA A 624 7.32 -19.75 -3.42
C ALA A 624 6.50 -21.05 -3.51
N GLY A 625 5.30 -20.96 -4.09
CA GLY A 625 4.34 -22.07 -4.05
C GLY A 625 3.50 -22.19 -2.78
N ARG A 626 3.39 -21.12 -1.98
CA ARG A 626 2.52 -21.10 -0.80
C ARG A 626 1.04 -21.31 -1.17
N GLY A 627 0.26 -21.87 -0.25
CA GLY A 627 -1.15 -22.22 -0.50
C GLY A 627 -1.40 -23.40 -1.44
N THR A 628 -0.35 -24.04 -1.98
CA THR A 628 -0.48 -25.25 -2.81
C THR A 628 -0.06 -26.52 -2.06
N ASP A 629 -0.87 -27.58 -2.19
CA ASP A 629 -0.63 -28.87 -1.57
C ASP A 629 0.37 -29.74 -2.38
N ILE A 630 1.33 -30.39 -1.71
CA ILE A 630 2.27 -31.32 -2.36
C ILE A 630 1.84 -32.74 -2.03
N LYS A 631 1.14 -33.37 -2.96
CA LYS A 631 0.69 -34.76 -2.83
C LYS A 631 1.78 -35.70 -3.30
N ILE A 632 2.05 -36.76 -2.52
CA ILE A 632 2.93 -37.86 -2.94
C ILE A 632 2.10 -39.06 -3.38
N ASP A 633 2.58 -39.73 -4.42
CA ASP A 633 1.98 -40.97 -4.92
C ASP A 633 2.43 -42.20 -4.10
N ASP A 634 1.76 -43.34 -4.31
CA ASP A 634 2.08 -44.59 -3.62
C ASP A 634 3.49 -45.11 -3.92
N ARG A 635 4.06 -44.78 -5.09
CA ARG A 635 5.43 -45.18 -5.44
C ARG A 635 6.44 -44.46 -4.55
N VAL A 636 6.25 -43.18 -4.31
CA VAL A 636 7.09 -42.36 -3.43
C VAL A 636 6.87 -42.73 -1.96
N ARG A 637 5.62 -42.95 -1.55
CA ARG A 637 5.25 -43.35 -0.18
C ARG A 637 5.90 -44.67 0.24
N ASN A 638 6.01 -45.61 -0.69
CA ASN A 638 6.54 -46.96 -0.43
C ASN A 638 8.03 -47.13 -0.80
N LEU A 639 8.77 -46.04 -1.07
CA LEU A 639 10.22 -46.12 -1.21
C LEU A 639 10.85 -46.70 0.06
N SER A 640 11.86 -47.55 -0.11
CA SER A 640 12.57 -48.19 1.00
C SER A 640 14.06 -48.28 0.71
N GLY A 641 14.86 -48.33 1.78
CA GLY A 641 16.32 -48.29 1.72
C GLY A 641 16.87 -46.97 2.26
N THR A 642 18.18 -46.77 2.07
CA THR A 642 18.90 -45.64 2.63
C THR A 642 19.92 -45.12 1.61
N VAL A 643 20.01 -43.80 1.47
CA VAL A 643 21.11 -43.13 0.76
C VAL A 643 22.21 -42.82 1.76
N THR A 644 23.45 -43.16 1.43
CA THR A 644 24.61 -42.89 2.29
C THR A 644 25.55 -41.88 1.63
N ILE A 645 26.00 -40.90 2.41
CA ILE A 645 27.15 -40.05 2.08
C ILE A 645 28.23 -40.28 3.13
N GLU A 646 29.42 -40.69 2.68
CA GLU A 646 30.59 -40.88 3.53
C GLU A 646 31.47 -39.64 3.47
N GLY A 647 31.80 -39.10 4.64
CA GLY A 647 32.73 -37.98 4.82
C GLY A 647 33.78 -38.28 5.90
N LYS A 648 34.75 -37.38 6.08
CA LYS A 648 35.72 -37.42 7.19
C LYS A 648 35.06 -37.16 8.54
N ALA A 649 33.93 -36.46 8.59
CA ALA A 649 33.15 -36.24 9.80
C ALA A 649 32.30 -37.44 10.24
N GLY A 650 32.12 -38.43 9.36
CA GLY A 650 31.34 -39.64 9.62
C GLY A 650 30.42 -40.04 8.45
N LYS A 651 29.61 -41.07 8.68
CA LYS A 651 28.63 -41.59 7.72
C LYS A 651 27.28 -40.91 7.94
N GLN A 652 26.74 -40.26 6.91
CA GLN A 652 25.39 -39.70 6.91
C GLN A 652 24.44 -40.63 6.16
N GLU A 653 23.37 -41.08 6.82
CA GLU A 653 22.42 -42.07 6.31
C GLU A 653 21.03 -41.47 6.19
N TYR A 654 20.46 -41.40 4.99
CA TYR A 654 19.18 -40.77 4.69
C TYR A 654 18.14 -41.83 4.31
N PRO A 655 17.12 -42.11 5.15
CA PRO A 655 16.09 -43.10 4.82
C PRO A 655 15.27 -42.62 3.62
N LEU A 656 15.01 -43.54 2.70
CA LEU A 656 14.12 -43.32 1.57
C LEU A 656 12.66 -43.44 2.03
N GLY A 657 11.79 -42.61 1.47
CA GLY A 657 10.35 -42.61 1.79
C GLY A 657 9.79 -41.20 1.82
N GLY A 658 8.74 -40.95 1.05
CA GLY A 658 8.07 -39.63 1.03
C GLY A 658 8.94 -38.50 0.46
N LEU A 659 8.52 -37.26 0.73
CA LEU A 659 9.19 -36.05 0.28
C LEU A 659 10.33 -35.67 1.24
N TYR A 660 11.52 -35.36 0.70
CA TYR A 660 12.62 -34.81 1.48
C TYR A 660 12.71 -33.29 1.31
N ILE A 661 12.68 -32.58 2.44
CA ILE A 661 12.87 -31.13 2.52
C ILE A 661 14.31 -30.80 2.92
N ILE A 662 14.98 -30.00 2.10
CA ILE A 662 16.31 -29.46 2.41
C ILE A 662 16.19 -27.94 2.55
N GLY A 663 16.45 -27.40 3.73
CA GLY A 663 16.63 -25.95 3.91
C GLY A 663 18.11 -25.61 3.71
N THR A 664 18.44 -24.74 2.75
CA THR A 664 19.84 -24.34 2.50
C THR A 664 20.35 -23.29 3.48
N GLU A 665 19.45 -22.75 4.30
CA GLU A 665 19.67 -21.65 5.22
C GLU A 665 18.52 -21.55 6.24
N LYS A 666 18.75 -20.82 7.32
CA LYS A 666 17.73 -20.49 8.31
C LYS A 666 17.15 -19.13 8.00
N HIS A 667 15.82 -19.03 8.03
CA HIS A 667 15.15 -17.74 7.89
C HIS A 667 15.22 -16.94 9.19
N GLU A 668 14.94 -15.64 9.11
CA GLU A 668 14.90 -14.77 10.28
C GLU A 668 13.92 -15.27 11.35
N THR A 669 12.83 -15.89 10.92
CA THR A 669 11.79 -16.44 11.77
C THR A 669 11.76 -17.96 11.71
N ARG A 670 11.63 -18.59 12.87
CA ARG A 670 11.49 -20.05 13.02
C ARG A 670 10.18 -20.55 12.39
N ARG A 671 9.19 -19.67 12.32
CA ARG A 671 7.90 -19.92 11.69
C ARG A 671 8.04 -20.35 10.23
N ILE A 672 8.80 -19.59 9.43
CA ILE A 672 9.04 -19.87 8.01
C ILE A 672 9.79 -21.21 7.85
N ASP A 673 10.79 -21.47 8.67
CA ASP A 673 11.49 -22.76 8.68
C ASP A 673 10.51 -23.93 8.92
N ASN A 674 9.57 -23.77 9.85
CA ASN A 674 8.55 -24.78 10.14
C ASN A 674 7.53 -24.93 9.00
N GLN A 675 7.18 -23.86 8.29
CA GLN A 675 6.35 -23.92 7.09
C GLN A 675 7.03 -24.72 5.98
N LEU A 676 8.34 -24.52 5.78
CA LEU A 676 9.13 -25.31 4.83
C LEU A 676 9.15 -26.79 5.22
N ARG A 677 9.41 -27.13 6.50
CA ARG A 677 9.33 -28.52 6.99
C ARG A 677 7.93 -29.12 6.77
N GLY A 678 6.88 -28.34 7.03
CA GLY A 678 5.47 -28.68 6.86
C GLY A 678 5.04 -28.98 5.41
N ARG A 679 5.94 -28.81 4.43
CA ARG A 679 5.73 -29.29 3.06
C ARG A 679 5.80 -30.81 2.94
N SER A 680 6.44 -31.49 3.89
CA SER A 680 6.52 -32.97 3.95
C SER A 680 5.76 -33.56 5.13
N GLY A 681 5.41 -34.85 5.03
CA GLY A 681 4.76 -35.64 6.09
C GLY A 681 3.29 -35.31 6.34
N ARG A 682 2.56 -34.94 5.29
CA ARG A 682 1.14 -34.54 5.36
C ARG A 682 0.23 -35.76 5.53
N GLN A 683 -0.85 -35.63 6.30
CA GLN A 683 -1.80 -36.73 6.57
C GLN A 683 -1.13 -38.06 7.00
N GLY A 684 -0.01 -37.96 7.74
CA GLY A 684 0.75 -39.11 8.22
C GLY A 684 1.62 -39.80 7.17
N ASP A 685 1.88 -39.14 6.04
CA ASP A 685 2.85 -39.62 5.06
C ASP A 685 4.28 -39.66 5.66
N PRO A 686 5.14 -40.58 5.20
CA PRO A 686 6.56 -40.56 5.52
C PRO A 686 7.21 -39.32 4.91
N GLY A 687 8.38 -38.97 5.43
CA GLY A 687 9.16 -37.85 4.90
C GLY A 687 10.33 -37.50 5.79
N LEU A 688 11.19 -36.65 5.25
CA LEU A 688 12.41 -36.21 5.92
C LEU A 688 12.50 -34.68 5.84
N SER A 689 13.06 -34.03 6.86
CA SER A 689 13.45 -32.62 6.77
C SER A 689 14.81 -32.39 7.44
N GLN A 690 15.65 -31.55 6.82
CA GLN A 690 16.94 -31.17 7.39
C GLN A 690 17.39 -29.80 6.87
N PHE A 691 18.00 -29.00 7.73
CA PHE A 691 18.63 -27.74 7.33
C PHE A 691 20.14 -27.92 7.25
N MET A 692 20.74 -27.29 6.25
CA MET A 692 22.17 -27.24 6.00
C MET A 692 22.59 -25.78 6.04
N ILE A 693 23.52 -25.44 6.94
CA ILE A 693 23.83 -24.05 7.28
C ILE A 693 25.32 -23.79 7.20
N SER A 694 25.68 -22.54 6.95
CA SER A 694 27.04 -22.03 6.94
C SER A 694 27.16 -20.77 7.82
N PRO A 695 28.32 -20.51 8.43
CA PRO A 695 28.61 -19.25 9.12
C PRO A 695 28.58 -18.03 8.20
N GLN A 696 28.70 -18.26 6.89
CA GLN A 696 28.62 -17.24 5.84
C GLN A 696 27.16 -16.88 5.50
N ASP A 697 26.19 -17.63 6.00
CA ASP A 697 24.76 -17.34 5.83
C ASP A 697 24.39 -16.03 6.52
N ASP A 698 23.43 -15.28 5.98
CA ASP A 698 23.12 -13.91 6.42
C ASP A 698 22.72 -13.83 7.90
N ILE A 699 21.85 -14.73 8.38
CA ILE A 699 21.46 -14.74 9.79
C ILE A 699 22.65 -14.96 10.73
N MET A 700 23.63 -15.77 10.32
CA MET A 700 24.82 -16.05 11.10
C MET A 700 25.81 -14.89 11.04
N ARG A 701 25.99 -14.30 9.86
CA ARG A 701 26.88 -13.15 9.64
C ARG A 701 26.39 -11.92 10.41
N ILE A 702 25.08 -11.67 10.39
CA ILE A 702 24.46 -10.48 10.98
C ILE A 702 24.26 -10.66 12.50
N PHE A 703 23.82 -11.84 12.96
CA PHE A 703 23.40 -12.05 14.35
C PHE A 703 24.22 -13.09 15.14
N GLY A 704 25.08 -13.88 14.49
CA GLY A 704 25.78 -15.03 15.09
C GLY A 704 26.87 -14.69 16.12
N GLY A 705 27.37 -13.45 16.14
CA GLY A 705 28.39 -12.98 17.10
C GLY A 705 29.72 -13.75 17.06
N ASN A 706 30.71 -13.30 17.85
CA ASN A 706 32.09 -13.81 17.79
C ASN A 706 32.28 -15.28 18.24
N LYS A 707 31.31 -15.84 18.98
CA LYS A 707 31.42 -17.20 19.54
C LYS A 707 31.31 -18.30 18.47
N LEU A 708 30.49 -18.12 17.44
CA LEU A 708 30.36 -19.09 16.34
C LEU A 708 31.66 -19.16 15.52
N PHE A 709 32.24 -18.00 15.18
CA PHE A 709 33.53 -17.88 14.50
C PHE A 709 34.68 -18.57 15.26
N SER A 710 34.67 -18.51 16.60
CA SER A 710 35.69 -19.18 17.42
C SER A 710 35.63 -20.72 17.39
N ILE A 711 34.46 -21.30 17.12
CA ILE A 711 34.29 -22.75 16.98
C ILE A 711 34.83 -23.20 15.61
N LEU A 712 34.60 -22.41 14.57
CA LEU A 712 35.04 -22.70 13.19
C LEU A 712 36.56 -22.65 13.02
N ALA A 713 37.23 -21.73 13.72
CA ALA A 713 38.70 -21.65 13.74
C ALA A 713 39.35 -22.97 14.21
N ARG A 714 38.64 -23.81 14.98
CA ARG A 714 39.14 -25.13 15.43
C ARG A 714 39.03 -26.23 14.37
N PHE A 715 38.31 -25.98 13.27
CA PHE A 715 38.05 -26.95 12.21
C PHE A 715 38.61 -26.50 10.85
N GLU A 716 39.64 -25.64 10.84
CA GLU A 716 40.27 -25.13 9.61
C GLU A 716 40.93 -26.20 8.73
N SER A 717 41.12 -27.43 9.21
CA SER A 717 41.66 -28.55 8.43
C SER A 717 40.59 -29.50 7.89
N HIS A 718 39.31 -29.25 8.18
CA HIS A 718 38.19 -30.07 7.71
C HIS A 718 37.86 -29.78 6.23
N PRO A 719 37.50 -30.79 5.42
CA PRO A 719 37.06 -30.57 4.04
C PRO A 719 35.85 -29.64 4.00
N GLU A 720 35.80 -28.76 3.00
CA GLU A 720 34.70 -27.80 2.87
C GLU A 720 33.36 -28.48 2.56
N ASN A 721 33.39 -29.54 1.76
CA ASN A 721 32.22 -30.29 1.29
C ASN A 721 31.77 -31.43 2.23
N ASP A 722 32.13 -31.33 3.51
CA ASP A 722 31.80 -32.32 4.54
C ASP A 722 31.23 -31.60 5.77
N PRO A 723 30.06 -32.02 6.31
CA PRO A 723 29.47 -31.37 7.49
C PRO A 723 30.40 -31.50 8.70
N LEU A 724 30.67 -30.40 9.39
CA LEU A 724 31.57 -30.35 10.55
C LEU A 724 31.01 -31.16 11.72
N VAL A 725 29.73 -30.93 12.07
CA VAL A 725 29.04 -31.56 13.20
C VAL A 725 27.52 -31.51 12.96
N GLU A 726 26.80 -32.58 13.26
CA GLU A 726 25.37 -32.53 13.59
C GLU A 726 25.23 -32.30 15.10
N SER A 727 24.77 -31.12 15.53
CA SER A 727 24.71 -30.79 16.96
C SER A 727 23.38 -30.16 17.36
N LYS A 728 22.67 -30.85 18.26
CA LYS A 728 21.50 -30.29 18.94
C LYS A 728 21.82 -29.02 19.74
N MET A 729 23.08 -28.82 20.16
CA MET A 729 23.51 -27.60 20.85
C MET A 729 23.60 -26.42 19.87
N LEU A 730 24.07 -26.66 18.64
CA LEU A 730 24.12 -25.64 17.61
C LEU A 730 22.71 -25.20 17.21
N THR A 731 21.81 -26.15 16.93
CA THR A 731 20.40 -25.87 16.64
C THR A 731 19.76 -25.00 17.72
N ARG A 732 19.98 -25.29 19.00
CA ARG A 732 19.46 -24.46 20.11
C ARG A 732 20.01 -23.04 20.15
N ASN A 733 21.29 -22.85 19.83
CA ASN A 733 21.88 -21.51 19.78
C ASN A 733 21.28 -20.68 18.64
N ILE A 734 21.04 -21.30 17.49
CA ILE A 734 20.40 -20.66 16.32
C ILE A 734 18.96 -20.31 16.62
N GLU A 735 18.21 -21.24 17.24
CA GLU A 735 16.84 -20.96 17.69
C GLU A 735 16.79 -19.78 18.67
N SER A 736 17.81 -19.62 19.52
CA SER A 736 17.92 -18.44 20.40
C SER A 736 18.17 -17.15 19.63
N ILE A 737 18.92 -17.20 18.53
CA ILE A 737 19.16 -16.04 17.65
C ILE A 737 17.87 -15.67 16.92
N GLN A 738 17.18 -16.64 16.30
CA GLN A 738 15.89 -16.42 15.63
C GLN A 738 14.88 -15.78 16.58
N LYS A 739 14.77 -16.29 17.82
CA LYS A 739 13.86 -15.72 18.83
C LYS A 739 14.21 -14.26 19.19
N GLN A 740 15.48 -13.89 19.21
CA GLN A 740 15.90 -12.50 19.43
C GLN A 740 15.53 -11.60 18.24
N VAL A 741 15.69 -12.10 17.01
CA VAL A 741 15.30 -11.38 15.78
C VAL A 741 13.78 -11.22 15.70
N GLU A 742 13.02 -12.28 15.99
CA GLU A 742 11.55 -12.25 16.09
C GLU A 742 11.07 -11.21 17.11
N GLY A 743 11.61 -11.23 18.34
CA GLY A 743 11.26 -10.27 19.37
C GLY A 743 11.55 -8.82 18.98
N ARG A 744 12.70 -8.58 18.32
CA ARG A 744 13.05 -7.24 17.81
C ARG A 744 12.09 -6.79 16.70
N ASN A 745 11.75 -7.67 15.76
CA ASN A 745 10.80 -7.36 14.69
C ASN A 745 9.39 -7.08 15.27
N PHE A 746 8.98 -7.81 16.29
CA PHE A 746 7.75 -7.56 17.05
C PHE A 746 7.77 -6.17 17.70
N ASP A 747 8.84 -5.79 18.39
CA ASP A 747 8.95 -4.48 19.04
C ASP A 747 8.87 -3.33 18.02
N ILE A 748 9.50 -3.48 16.84
CA ILE A 748 9.40 -2.51 15.74
C ILE A 748 7.95 -2.37 15.26
N ARG A 749 7.27 -3.49 14.97
CA ARG A 749 5.86 -3.47 14.54
C ARG A 749 4.95 -2.88 15.59
N LYS A 750 5.17 -3.23 16.86
CA LYS A 750 4.42 -2.68 17.99
C LYS A 750 4.57 -1.17 18.07
N HIS A 751 5.78 -0.64 17.93
CA HIS A 751 5.99 0.80 17.92
C HIS A 751 5.30 1.49 16.74
N ILE A 752 5.41 0.96 15.52
CA ILE A 752 4.72 1.50 14.34
C ILE A 752 3.19 1.56 14.59
N LEU A 753 2.63 0.48 15.14
CA LEU A 753 1.21 0.43 15.50
C LEU A 753 0.84 1.47 16.57
N GLU A 754 1.66 1.66 17.60
CA GLU A 754 1.40 2.64 18.67
C GLU A 754 1.30 4.08 18.12
N TYR A 755 2.08 4.44 17.10
CA TYR A 755 1.98 5.74 16.42
C TYR A 755 0.75 5.81 15.49
N ASP A 756 0.49 4.76 14.69
CA ASP A 756 -0.68 4.73 13.81
C ASP A 756 -1.99 4.67 14.61
N ASP A 757 -2.01 4.11 15.82
CA ASP A 757 -3.19 4.09 16.69
C ASP A 757 -3.69 5.50 17.01
N VAL A 758 -2.78 6.47 17.18
CA VAL A 758 -3.13 7.88 17.39
C VAL A 758 -3.77 8.45 16.12
N LEU A 759 -3.11 8.26 14.97
CA LEU A 759 -3.65 8.69 13.68
C LEU A 759 -4.99 8.02 13.35
N ASN A 760 -5.17 6.76 13.77
CA ASN A 760 -6.38 6.00 13.56
C ASN A 760 -7.57 6.56 14.37
N GLN A 761 -7.34 7.09 15.58
CA GLN A 761 -8.40 7.80 16.30
C GLN A 761 -8.86 9.04 15.54
N HIS A 762 -7.92 9.83 15.02
CA HIS A 762 -8.24 10.99 14.18
C HIS A 762 -8.98 10.56 12.90
N ARG A 763 -8.50 9.51 12.24
CA ARG A 763 -9.10 8.92 11.03
C ARG A 763 -10.53 8.49 11.27
N LEU A 764 -10.80 7.74 12.34
CA LEU A 764 -12.16 7.28 12.67
C LEU A 764 -13.10 8.45 12.94
N ALA A 765 -12.64 9.51 13.61
CA ALA A 765 -13.43 10.71 13.86
C ALA A 765 -13.76 11.45 12.55
N ILE A 766 -12.76 11.68 11.69
CA ILE A 766 -12.94 12.34 10.39
C ILE A 766 -13.82 11.50 9.47
N TYR A 767 -13.59 10.20 9.35
CA TYR A 767 -14.38 9.32 8.49
C TYR A 767 -15.82 9.20 9.00
N ALA A 768 -16.04 9.19 10.32
CA ALA A 768 -17.41 9.23 10.88
C ALA A 768 -18.14 10.53 10.51
N ARG A 769 -17.47 11.70 10.66
CA ARG A 769 -18.05 13.00 10.25
C ARG A 769 -18.34 13.03 8.75
N ARG A 770 -17.36 12.64 7.93
CA ARG A 770 -17.47 12.54 6.46
C ARG A 770 -18.63 11.64 6.05
N ASN A 771 -18.78 10.47 6.68
CA ASN A 771 -19.87 9.53 6.40
C ASN A 771 -21.25 10.07 6.74
N ARG A 772 -21.38 10.88 7.80
CA ARG A 772 -22.66 11.56 8.12
C ARG A 772 -23.01 12.58 7.06
N ILE A 773 -22.05 13.39 6.62
CA ILE A 773 -22.23 14.40 5.58
C ILE A 773 -22.55 13.74 4.23
N LEU A 774 -21.86 12.65 3.89
CA LEU A 774 -22.08 11.92 2.63
C LEU A 774 -23.50 11.34 2.51
N LYS A 775 -24.06 10.85 3.63
CA LYS A 775 -25.39 10.24 3.72
C LYS A 775 -26.51 11.23 4.02
N GLY A 776 -26.16 12.43 4.49
CA GLY A 776 -27.12 13.48 4.82
C GLY A 776 -27.66 14.14 3.57
N ASN A 777 -28.98 14.21 3.44
CA ASN A 777 -29.62 14.94 2.34
C ASN A 777 -29.60 16.47 2.56
N ASP A 778 -29.49 16.91 3.81
CA ASP A 778 -29.36 18.31 4.22
C ASP A 778 -28.44 18.37 5.44
N ILE A 779 -27.33 19.11 5.31
CA ILE A 779 -26.33 19.31 6.37
C ILE A 779 -26.36 20.71 6.96
N HIS A 780 -27.35 21.52 6.60
CA HIS A 780 -27.42 22.93 6.96
C HIS A 780 -27.39 23.17 8.48
N GLN A 781 -28.03 22.29 9.27
CA GLN A 781 -27.94 22.38 10.72
C GLN A 781 -26.49 22.19 11.21
N GLU A 782 -25.72 21.29 10.60
CA GLU A 782 -24.30 21.12 10.94
C GLU A 782 -23.49 22.36 10.56
N ILE A 783 -23.83 23.04 9.45
CA ILE A 783 -23.24 24.34 9.06
C ILE A 783 -23.54 25.42 10.11
N LEU A 784 -24.79 25.52 10.58
CA LEU A 784 -25.16 26.49 11.61
C LEU A 784 -24.44 26.22 12.95
N ASP A 785 -24.21 24.95 13.29
CA ASP A 785 -23.45 24.55 14.47
C ASP A 785 -21.95 24.91 14.31
N MET A 786 -21.36 24.68 13.13
CA MET A 786 -19.99 25.13 12.81
C MET A 786 -19.86 26.65 12.90
N LEU A 787 -20.84 27.39 12.39
CA LEU A 787 -20.89 28.85 12.47
C LEU A 787 -20.89 29.32 13.93
N GLU A 788 -21.70 28.69 14.79
CA GLU A 788 -21.74 29.02 16.22
C GLU A 788 -20.39 28.82 16.89
N HIS A 789 -19.71 27.70 16.62
CA HIS A 789 -18.37 27.45 17.15
C HIS A 789 -17.35 28.50 16.68
N GLN A 790 -17.38 28.90 15.41
CA GLN A 790 -16.48 29.92 14.88
C GLN A 790 -16.71 31.28 15.52
N ILE A 791 -17.98 31.68 15.70
CA ILE A 791 -18.32 32.92 16.39
C ILE A 791 -17.84 32.85 17.85
N GLN A 792 -18.05 31.72 18.53
CA GLN A 792 -17.57 31.53 19.89
C GLN A 792 -16.04 31.65 19.98
N SER A 793 -15.31 31.09 19.01
CA SER A 793 -13.86 31.19 18.93
C SER A 793 -13.40 32.65 18.75
N ILE A 794 -14.02 33.41 17.83
CA ILE A 794 -13.69 34.83 17.59
C ILE A 794 -14.02 35.70 18.81
N VAL A 795 -15.20 35.51 19.40
CA VAL A 795 -15.60 36.30 20.58
C VAL A 795 -14.67 36.01 21.76
N SER A 796 -14.29 34.75 21.97
CA SER A 796 -13.38 34.37 23.06
C SER A 796 -11.91 34.76 22.83
N SER A 797 -11.46 34.94 21.58
CA SER A 797 -10.12 35.48 21.31
C SER A 797 -10.00 36.96 21.62
N VAL A 798 -11.10 37.71 21.49
CA VAL A 798 -11.14 39.16 21.76
C VAL A 798 -11.50 39.46 23.22
N TYR A 799 -12.36 38.64 23.84
CA TYR A 799 -12.90 38.88 25.18
C TYR A 799 -12.50 37.80 26.19
N ASP A 800 -11.81 38.20 27.25
CA ASP A 800 -11.54 37.37 28.43
C ASP A 800 -12.75 37.40 29.38
N ILE A 801 -13.24 36.22 29.80
CA ILE A 801 -14.51 35.99 30.51
C ILE A 801 -14.60 36.78 31.85
N HIS A 802 -13.49 37.34 32.30
CA HIS A 802 -13.34 38.06 33.58
C HIS A 802 -13.51 39.59 33.52
N ASN A 803 -13.68 40.21 32.35
CA ASN A 803 -13.85 41.68 32.20
C ASN A 803 -15.30 42.07 31.88
N GLU A 804 -15.70 43.33 32.10
CA GLU A 804 -16.97 43.86 31.57
C GLU A 804 -16.82 44.18 30.07
N ILE A 805 -17.85 43.92 29.25
CA ILE A 805 -17.84 44.26 27.82
C ILE A 805 -17.82 45.79 27.68
N ASP A 806 -16.66 46.34 27.31
CA ASP A 806 -16.48 47.76 27.02
C ASP A 806 -16.67 48.07 25.52
N SER A 807 -16.76 49.37 25.20
CA SER A 807 -16.94 49.85 23.83
C SER A 807 -15.77 49.52 22.88
N ALA A 808 -14.58 49.23 23.39
CA ALA A 808 -13.43 48.82 22.60
C ALA A 808 -13.56 47.35 22.20
N TYR A 809 -13.92 46.46 23.13
CA TYR A 809 -14.19 45.04 22.81
C TYR A 809 -15.30 44.90 21.77
N VAL A 810 -16.40 45.66 21.88
CA VAL A 810 -17.48 45.65 20.87
C VAL A 810 -16.96 46.08 19.50
N THR A 811 -16.03 47.04 19.46
CA THR A 811 -15.43 47.50 18.20
C THR A 811 -14.57 46.42 17.56
N ASP A 812 -13.74 45.77 18.35
CA ASP A 812 -12.80 44.77 17.87
C ASP A 812 -13.54 43.50 17.42
N ILE A 813 -14.57 43.07 18.15
CA ILE A 813 -15.43 41.94 17.76
C ILE A 813 -16.18 42.25 16.45
N VAL A 814 -16.80 43.44 16.33
CA VAL A 814 -17.46 43.86 15.07
C VAL A 814 -16.49 43.86 13.91
N LYS A 815 -15.25 44.32 14.13
CA LYS A 815 -14.21 44.32 13.11
C LYS A 815 -13.80 42.90 12.72
N GLU A 816 -13.46 42.04 13.67
CA GLU A 816 -13.04 40.67 13.39
C GLU A 816 -14.13 39.85 12.69
N ILE A 817 -15.41 40.04 13.06
CA ILE A 817 -16.53 39.38 12.39
C ILE A 817 -16.67 39.85 10.93
N ASN A 818 -16.60 41.16 10.69
CA ASN A 818 -16.69 41.70 9.33
C ASN A 818 -15.48 41.32 8.47
N ASP A 819 -14.28 41.27 9.06
CA ASP A 819 -13.06 40.79 8.43
C ASP A 819 -13.18 39.29 8.08
N PHE A 820 -13.75 38.47 8.98
CA PHE A 820 -14.02 37.05 8.74
C PHE A 820 -15.04 36.83 7.63
N ALA A 821 -16.11 37.63 7.60
CA ALA A 821 -17.17 37.55 6.60
C ALA A 821 -16.83 38.24 5.27
N GLU A 822 -15.67 38.90 5.18
CA GLU A 822 -15.20 39.76 4.08
C GLU A 822 -16.28 40.74 3.55
N SER A 823 -17.16 41.17 4.46
CA SER A 823 -18.30 42.05 4.15
C SER A 823 -18.84 42.67 5.43
N GLU A 824 -19.52 43.81 5.29
CA GLU A 824 -20.17 44.47 6.42
C GLU A 824 -21.49 43.73 6.76
N VAL A 825 -21.39 42.79 7.70
CA VAL A 825 -22.53 41.98 8.19
C VAL A 825 -23.09 42.54 9.50
N ILE A 826 -22.24 43.16 10.31
CA ILE A 826 -22.61 43.69 11.63
C ILE A 826 -22.08 45.11 11.80
N SER A 827 -22.94 46.00 12.30
CA SER A 827 -22.56 47.36 12.69
C SER A 827 -22.50 47.49 14.22
N ARG A 828 -21.86 48.55 14.72
CA ARG A 828 -21.86 48.84 16.17
C ARG A 828 -23.25 49.05 16.74
N ASP A 829 -24.18 49.56 15.92
CA ASP A 829 -25.56 49.81 16.34
C ASP A 829 -26.35 48.49 16.52
N ASP A 830 -25.99 47.44 15.78
CA ASP A 830 -26.66 46.12 15.85
C ASP A 830 -26.38 45.36 17.15
N VAL A 831 -25.30 45.72 17.84
CA VAL A 831 -24.83 45.16 19.11
C VAL A 831 -24.79 46.21 20.23
N ALA A 832 -25.40 47.37 20.00
CA ALA A 832 -25.51 48.41 21.02
C ALA A 832 -26.39 47.93 22.18
N ASN A 833 -25.91 48.11 23.42
CA ASN A 833 -26.59 47.73 24.67
C ASN A 833 -26.59 46.23 25.02
N ILE A 834 -25.63 45.47 24.49
CA ILE A 834 -25.39 44.08 24.92
C ILE A 834 -24.54 44.08 26.19
N GLU A 835 -25.06 43.47 27.27
CA GLU A 835 -24.40 43.44 28.58
C GLU A 835 -23.65 42.13 28.85
N THR A 836 -23.94 41.06 28.10
CA THR A 836 -23.35 39.72 28.32
C THR A 836 -22.73 39.15 27.04
N SER A 837 -21.73 38.28 27.20
CA SER A 837 -21.09 37.59 26.06
C SER A 837 -22.05 36.62 25.38
N GLU A 838 -23.00 36.04 26.12
CA GLU A 838 -24.02 35.13 25.60
C GLU A 838 -25.04 35.84 24.69
N ASP A 839 -25.45 37.06 25.07
CA ASP A 839 -26.30 37.92 24.24
C ASP A 839 -25.57 38.38 22.97
N MET A 840 -24.26 38.65 23.07
CA MET A 840 -23.41 38.99 21.93
C MET A 840 -23.32 37.83 20.94
N LEU A 841 -23.02 36.63 21.43
CA LEU A 841 -22.97 35.41 20.63
C LEU A 841 -24.29 35.17 19.90
N THR A 842 -25.41 35.27 20.61
CA THR A 842 -26.75 35.06 20.05
C THR A 842 -27.06 36.08 18.94
N ARG A 843 -26.72 37.36 19.16
CA ARG A 843 -26.97 38.42 18.19
C ARG A 843 -26.14 38.25 16.91
N VAL A 844 -24.85 38.00 17.07
CA VAL A 844 -23.93 37.76 15.94
C VAL A 844 -24.35 36.52 15.16
N LYS A 845 -24.68 35.41 15.85
CA LYS A 845 -25.18 34.18 15.23
C LYS A 845 -26.41 34.45 14.38
N THR A 846 -27.37 35.21 14.90
CA THR A 846 -28.61 35.54 14.16
C THR A 846 -28.32 36.31 12.87
N LEU A 847 -27.40 37.25 12.89
CA LEU A 847 -27.05 38.07 11.72
C LEU A 847 -26.31 37.25 10.65
N LEU A 848 -25.29 36.47 11.05
CA LEU A 848 -24.53 35.63 10.13
C LEU A 848 -25.36 34.47 9.58
N ALA A 849 -26.15 33.79 10.42
CA ALA A 849 -27.08 32.76 9.97
C ALA A 849 -28.10 33.34 8.98
N GLY A 850 -28.62 34.55 9.25
CA GLY A 850 -29.51 35.25 8.32
C GLY A 850 -28.89 35.53 6.95
N LYS A 851 -27.57 35.76 6.88
CA LYS A 851 -26.84 35.90 5.61
C LYS A 851 -26.76 34.57 4.86
N ILE A 852 -26.43 33.47 5.54
CA ILE A 852 -26.38 32.13 4.93
C ILE A 852 -27.77 31.71 4.44
N GLU A 853 -28.82 31.95 5.24
CA GLU A 853 -30.21 31.66 4.87
C GLU A 853 -30.69 32.47 3.66
N ASN A 854 -30.27 33.74 3.57
CA ASN A 854 -30.54 34.55 2.38
C ASN A 854 -29.89 33.95 1.14
N LEU A 855 -28.62 33.52 1.23
CA LEU A 855 -27.93 32.83 0.13
C LEU A 855 -28.66 31.54 -0.27
N ARG A 856 -29.07 30.72 0.70
CA ARG A 856 -29.87 29.50 0.48
C ARG A 856 -31.18 29.81 -0.25
N SER A 857 -31.86 30.91 0.11
CA SER A 857 -33.15 31.31 -0.49
C SER A 857 -33.06 31.86 -1.93
N GLN A 858 -31.87 32.25 -2.38
CA GLN A 858 -31.65 32.79 -3.73
C GLN A 858 -31.48 31.69 -4.79
N GLY A 859 -31.15 30.47 -4.38
CA GLY A 859 -30.99 29.29 -5.23
C GLY A 859 -32.15 28.30 -5.11
N ASP A 860 -32.06 27.21 -5.88
CA ASP A 860 -32.86 26.02 -5.64
C ASP A 860 -32.36 25.29 -4.39
N GLU A 861 -33.28 24.85 -3.52
CA GLU A 861 -32.96 24.34 -2.18
C GLU A 861 -32.14 23.04 -2.23
N GLU A 862 -32.45 22.15 -3.19
CA GLU A 862 -31.72 20.89 -3.40
C GLU A 862 -30.29 21.18 -3.88
N THR A 863 -30.15 22.12 -4.82
CA THR A 863 -28.85 22.52 -5.37
C THR A 863 -27.94 23.17 -4.32
N PHE A 864 -28.49 24.00 -3.43
CA PHE A 864 -27.71 24.64 -2.36
C PHE A 864 -27.30 23.66 -1.27
N SER A 865 -28.18 22.72 -0.90
CA SER A 865 -27.83 21.64 0.03
C SER A 865 -26.68 20.79 -0.50
N ASP A 866 -26.72 20.45 -1.79
CA ASP A 866 -25.63 19.73 -2.45
C ASP A 866 -24.33 20.54 -2.50
N PHE A 867 -24.40 21.86 -2.71
CA PHE A 867 -23.23 22.73 -2.63
C PHE A 867 -22.61 22.74 -1.22
N GLU A 868 -23.41 22.93 -0.16
CA GLU A 868 -22.92 22.86 1.23
C GLU A 868 -22.23 21.53 1.51
N ARG A 869 -22.84 20.43 1.07
CA ARG A 869 -22.32 19.06 1.21
C ARG A 869 -21.00 18.88 0.49
N GLN A 870 -20.93 19.24 -0.79
CA GLN A 870 -19.72 19.08 -1.61
C GLN A 870 -18.56 19.96 -1.12
N LEU A 871 -18.83 21.23 -0.79
CA LEU A 871 -17.84 22.14 -0.23
C LEU A 871 -17.25 21.61 1.09
N THR A 872 -18.11 21.10 1.97
CA THR A 872 -17.69 20.54 3.26
C THR A 872 -16.85 19.29 3.06
N LEU A 873 -17.27 18.36 2.19
CA LEU A 873 -16.49 17.16 1.85
C LEU A 873 -15.14 17.52 1.23
N ALA A 874 -15.12 18.47 0.29
CA ALA A 874 -13.89 18.90 -0.37
C ALA A 874 -12.88 19.50 0.62
N SER A 875 -13.38 20.30 1.58
CA SER A 875 -12.60 20.92 2.65
C SER A 875 -12.09 19.87 3.66
N ILE A 876 -12.92 18.89 4.04
CA ILE A 876 -12.50 17.77 4.90
C ILE A 876 -11.33 17.02 4.25
N ASP A 877 -11.48 16.64 2.98
CA ASP A 877 -10.49 15.83 2.28
C ASP A 877 -9.15 16.57 2.18
N GLU A 878 -9.15 17.86 1.82
CA GLU A 878 -7.92 18.65 1.72
C GLU A 878 -7.22 18.83 3.07
N MET A 879 -7.98 19.24 4.09
CA MET A 879 -7.41 19.49 5.42
C MET A 879 -6.91 18.19 6.07
N TRP A 880 -7.63 17.09 5.85
CA TRP A 880 -7.21 15.76 6.32
C TRP A 880 -5.91 15.30 5.65
N MET A 881 -5.74 15.51 4.35
CA MET A 881 -4.49 15.19 3.64
C MET A 881 -3.31 15.98 4.22
N GLN A 882 -3.47 17.30 4.39
CA GLN A 882 -2.44 18.12 5.00
C GLN A 882 -2.10 17.68 6.43
N HIS A 883 -3.09 17.21 7.18
CA HIS A 883 -2.88 16.67 8.52
C HIS A 883 -2.09 15.36 8.51
N ILE A 884 -2.38 14.44 7.59
CA ILE A 884 -1.60 13.19 7.47
C ILE A 884 -0.12 13.50 7.21
N ASP A 885 0.17 14.42 6.30
CA ASP A 885 1.54 14.83 5.99
C ASP A 885 2.22 15.50 7.21
N LYS A 886 1.53 16.42 7.91
CA LYS A 886 2.02 17.03 9.16
C LYS A 886 2.32 15.97 10.24
N MET A 887 1.46 14.96 10.36
CA MET A 887 1.63 13.87 11.32
C MET A 887 2.82 12.96 10.98
N ALA A 888 3.12 12.76 9.69
CA ALA A 888 4.31 12.04 9.26
C ALA A 888 5.59 12.77 9.70
N HIS A 889 5.68 14.08 9.45
CA HIS A 889 6.80 14.91 9.90
C HIS A 889 6.92 14.97 11.42
N LEU A 890 5.80 15.14 12.13
CA LEU A 890 5.79 15.17 13.59
C LEU A 890 6.37 13.89 14.21
N ARG A 891 6.11 12.73 13.60
CA ARG A 891 6.66 11.45 14.07
C ARG A 891 8.19 11.42 13.99
N GLU A 892 8.77 12.02 12.95
CA GLU A 892 10.22 12.12 12.76
C GLU A 892 10.84 13.13 13.73
N GLU A 893 10.23 14.30 13.90
CA GLU A 893 10.69 15.32 14.85
C GLU A 893 10.75 14.79 16.29
N VAL A 894 9.68 14.09 16.70
CA VAL A 894 9.56 13.58 18.08
C VAL A 894 10.53 12.44 18.36
N ALA A 895 11.06 11.75 17.33
CA ALA A 895 12.12 10.77 17.51
C ALA A 895 13.38 11.40 18.15
N PHE A 896 13.66 12.67 17.86
CA PHE A 896 14.78 13.41 18.45
C PHE A 896 14.54 13.86 19.90
N GLU A 897 13.30 13.90 20.37
CA GLU A 897 12.98 14.21 21.78
C GLU A 897 13.42 13.09 22.74
N GLY A 898 13.69 11.89 22.22
CA GLY A 898 14.29 10.79 22.98
C GLY A 898 15.65 11.13 23.58
N TYR A 899 16.41 12.06 22.96
CA TYR A 899 17.66 12.59 23.50
C TYR A 899 17.46 13.42 24.78
N ALA A 900 16.26 13.96 25.00
CA ALA A 900 15.89 14.78 26.15
C ALA A 900 15.28 13.96 27.32
N GLN A 901 15.41 12.62 27.31
CA GLN A 901 14.85 11.69 28.32
C GLN A 901 13.32 11.73 28.48
N LYS A 902 12.58 12.32 27.53
CA LYS A 902 11.12 12.22 27.45
C LYS A 902 10.73 11.00 26.64
N ASN A 903 9.55 10.42 26.91
CA ASN A 903 9.01 9.34 26.10
C ASN A 903 8.46 9.91 24.78
N PRO A 904 9.04 9.59 23.60
CA PRO A 904 8.61 10.13 22.32
C PRO A 904 7.13 9.90 22.03
N LEU A 905 6.59 8.73 22.37
CA LEU A 905 5.18 8.42 22.09
C LEU A 905 4.21 9.32 22.88
N VAL A 906 4.58 9.72 24.09
CA VAL A 906 3.74 10.62 24.91
C VAL A 906 3.74 12.02 24.31
N VAL A 907 4.91 12.54 23.95
CA VAL A 907 5.05 13.85 23.30
C VAL A 907 4.32 13.87 21.96
N TYR A 908 4.43 12.79 21.18
CA TYR A 908 3.70 12.65 19.93
C TYR A 908 2.20 12.69 20.15
N LYS A 909 1.65 11.97 21.14
CA LYS A 909 0.21 11.99 21.46
C LYS A 909 -0.29 13.39 21.82
N GLU A 910 0.46 14.12 22.64
CA GLU A 910 0.11 15.49 23.06
C GLU A 910 0.07 16.43 21.85
N ARG A 911 1.18 16.52 21.08
CA ARG A 911 1.26 17.39 19.90
C ARG A 911 0.29 16.98 18.78
N ALA A 912 0.07 15.68 18.60
CA ALA A 912 -0.87 15.15 17.63
C ALA A 912 -2.31 15.54 17.95
N TYR A 913 -2.69 15.50 19.24
CA TYR A 913 -4.01 15.93 19.68
C TYR A 913 -4.21 17.43 19.46
N GLU A 914 -3.23 18.26 19.82
CA GLU A 914 -3.25 19.70 19.52
C GLU A 914 -3.40 19.96 18.01
N GLY A 915 -2.60 19.29 17.19
CA GLY A 915 -2.70 19.37 15.73
C GLY A 915 -4.07 18.94 15.20
N PHE A 916 -4.69 17.92 15.79
CA PHE A 916 -6.03 17.47 15.41
C PHE A 916 -7.13 18.46 15.80
N MET A 917 -7.04 19.09 16.97
CA MET A 917 -8.00 20.13 17.37
C MET A 917 -7.87 21.35 16.45
N ASN A 918 -6.64 21.73 16.09
CA ASN A 918 -6.40 22.79 15.10
C ASN A 918 -6.99 22.42 13.75
N LEU A 919 -6.81 21.17 13.28
CA LEU A 919 -7.43 20.68 12.04
C LEU A 919 -8.96 20.87 12.04
N ILE A 920 -9.63 20.51 13.14
CA ILE A 920 -11.10 20.65 13.23
C ILE A 920 -11.50 22.12 13.18
N ASN A 921 -10.79 23.00 13.89
CA ASN A 921 -11.06 24.43 13.88
C ASN A 921 -10.80 25.05 12.49
N ASP A 922 -9.68 24.72 11.86
CA ASP A 922 -9.29 25.19 10.52
C ASP A 922 -10.30 24.74 9.45
N LEU A 923 -10.81 23.52 9.59
CA LEU A 923 -11.87 22.99 8.72
C LEU A 923 -13.16 23.82 8.84
N GLU A 924 -13.65 24.02 10.06
CA GLU A 924 -14.89 24.78 10.31
C GLU A 924 -14.74 26.23 9.84
N PHE A 925 -13.59 26.85 10.15
CA PHE A 925 -13.24 28.18 9.64
C PHE A 925 -13.32 28.24 8.12
N ARG A 926 -12.68 27.29 7.42
CA ARG A 926 -12.63 27.26 5.96
C ARG A 926 -14.01 27.09 5.33
N VAL A 927 -14.82 26.17 5.85
CA VAL A 927 -16.18 25.91 5.32
C VAL A 927 -17.05 27.15 5.49
N ILE A 928 -17.10 27.73 6.68
CA ILE A 928 -17.93 28.91 6.95
C ILE A 928 -17.43 30.12 6.17
N LYS A 929 -16.11 30.33 6.11
CA LYS A 929 -15.53 31.42 5.32
C LYS A 929 -15.87 31.28 3.84
N ALA A 930 -15.73 30.08 3.28
CA ALA A 930 -16.07 29.82 1.89
C ALA A 930 -17.57 30.08 1.62
N LEU A 931 -18.47 29.69 2.52
CA LEU A 931 -19.91 29.98 2.39
C LEU A 931 -20.24 31.48 2.47
N LEU A 932 -19.60 32.24 3.37
CA LEU A 932 -19.86 33.67 3.56
C LEU A 932 -19.32 34.54 2.42
N THR A 933 -18.30 34.04 1.70
CA THR A 933 -17.61 34.71 0.59
C THR A 933 -18.07 34.21 -0.78
N ALA A 934 -18.74 33.07 -0.85
CA ALA A 934 -19.21 32.47 -2.09
C ALA A 934 -20.20 33.37 -2.84
N LYS A 935 -19.98 33.53 -4.14
CA LYS A 935 -21.03 33.92 -5.10
C LYS A 935 -21.69 32.64 -5.60
N PRO A 936 -22.98 32.39 -5.32
CA PRO A 936 -23.60 31.07 -5.51
C PRO A 936 -23.40 30.49 -6.92
N ALA A 937 -23.57 31.30 -7.98
CA ALA A 937 -23.49 30.82 -9.36
C ALA A 937 -22.06 30.43 -9.80
N GLU A 938 -21.02 31.13 -9.35
CA GLU A 938 -19.62 30.87 -9.74
C GLU A 938 -18.99 29.77 -8.85
N ALA A 939 -19.41 29.69 -7.58
CA ALA A 939 -18.91 28.71 -6.63
C ALA A 939 -19.43 27.29 -6.93
N ILE A 940 -20.70 27.14 -7.30
CA ILE A 940 -21.30 25.84 -7.69
C ILE A 940 -20.56 25.23 -8.89
N GLU A 941 -20.31 26.02 -9.94
CA GLU A 941 -19.63 25.55 -11.15
C GLU A 941 -18.16 25.15 -10.89
N SER A 942 -17.47 25.85 -9.97
CA SER A 942 -16.10 25.52 -9.56
C SER A 942 -15.98 24.24 -8.71
N VAL A 943 -16.93 23.99 -7.80
CA VAL A 943 -16.96 22.81 -6.94
C VAL A 943 -17.39 21.57 -7.72
N GLU A 944 -18.32 21.71 -8.67
CA GLU A 944 -18.66 20.65 -9.64
C GLU A 944 -17.45 20.28 -10.52
N LEU A 945 -16.65 21.26 -10.95
CA LEU A 945 -15.44 21.01 -11.73
C LEU A 945 -14.34 20.31 -10.90
N GLU A 946 -14.11 20.73 -9.65
CA GLU A 946 -13.15 20.08 -8.76
C GLU A 946 -13.57 18.67 -8.35
N SER A 947 -14.86 18.44 -8.11
CA SER A 947 -15.39 17.12 -7.79
C SER A 947 -15.31 16.17 -8.99
N ALA A 948 -15.56 16.66 -10.22
CA ALA A 948 -15.34 15.91 -11.45
C ALA A 948 -13.86 15.56 -11.69
N LEU A 949 -12.95 16.50 -11.42
CA LEU A 949 -11.50 16.21 -11.47
C LEU A 949 -11.10 15.16 -10.43
N ARG A 950 -11.70 15.18 -9.23
CA ARG A 950 -11.46 14.17 -8.18
C ARG A 950 -12.02 12.79 -8.53
N SER A 951 -13.21 12.70 -9.15
CA SER A 951 -13.71 11.42 -9.65
C SER A 951 -12.78 10.82 -10.71
N ASP A 952 -12.20 11.66 -11.57
CA ASP A 952 -11.20 11.22 -12.54
C ASP A 952 -9.98 10.64 -11.83
N TYR A 953 -9.45 11.24 -10.76
CA TYR A 953 -8.33 10.66 -10.00
C TYR A 953 -8.66 9.29 -9.35
N THR A 954 -9.92 9.07 -8.98
CA THR A 954 -10.37 7.78 -8.42
C THR A 954 -10.55 6.67 -9.48
N GLU A 955 -10.87 7.03 -10.74
CA GLU A 955 -11.01 6.09 -11.86
C GLU A 955 -9.72 5.91 -12.69
N THR A 956 -8.86 6.93 -12.78
CA THR A 956 -7.69 6.96 -13.69
C THR A 956 -6.47 6.18 -13.23
N ALA A 957 -6.49 5.56 -12.05
CA ALA A 957 -5.42 4.62 -11.66
C ALA A 957 -5.35 3.37 -12.59
N THR A 958 -6.33 3.16 -13.47
CA THR A 958 -6.33 2.10 -14.49
C THR A 958 -6.75 2.52 -15.92
N ALA A 959 -7.04 3.78 -16.22
CA ALA A 959 -7.39 4.19 -17.60
C ALA A 959 -7.00 5.64 -17.95
N SER A 960 -6.18 5.79 -19.00
CA SER A 960 -5.56 7.05 -19.47
C SER A 960 -6.34 7.72 -20.62
N HIS A 961 -7.62 8.03 -20.40
CA HIS A 961 -8.52 8.43 -21.50
C HIS A 961 -9.01 9.89 -21.55
N GLU A 962 -8.89 10.70 -20.49
CA GLU A 962 -9.66 11.96 -20.41
C GLU A 962 -8.87 13.28 -20.30
N SER A 963 -7.56 13.24 -20.10
CA SER A 963 -6.69 14.44 -20.08
C SER A 963 -6.70 15.26 -21.37
N ALA A 964 -7.19 14.67 -22.49
CA ALA A 964 -7.31 15.32 -23.78
C ALA A 964 -8.52 16.28 -23.89
N ASN A 965 -9.60 16.03 -23.14
CA ASN A 965 -10.83 16.84 -23.22
C ASN A 965 -10.69 18.20 -22.51
N LEU A 966 -9.87 18.26 -21.45
CA LEU A 966 -9.62 19.49 -20.69
C LEU A 966 -8.82 20.52 -21.51
N LEU A 967 -7.81 20.06 -22.25
CA LEU A 967 -6.98 20.92 -23.12
C LEU A 967 -7.76 21.46 -24.33
N GLN A 968 -8.78 20.74 -24.77
CA GLN A 968 -9.64 21.14 -25.88
C GLN A 968 -10.62 22.25 -25.46
N LYS A 969 -11.23 22.14 -24.27
CA LYS A 969 -12.04 23.22 -23.67
C LYS A 969 -11.23 24.51 -23.44
N ILE A 970 -9.99 24.40 -22.95
CA ILE A 970 -9.11 25.58 -22.73
C ILE A 970 -8.70 26.25 -24.06
N SER A 971 -8.60 25.48 -25.15
CA SER A 971 -8.33 26.01 -26.49
C SER A 971 -9.53 26.78 -27.07
N ASP A 972 -10.76 26.39 -26.72
CA ASP A 972 -11.98 27.02 -27.21
C ASP A 972 -12.22 28.40 -26.57
N ASP A 973 -11.83 28.59 -25.30
CA ASP A 973 -11.95 29.87 -24.59
C ASP A 973 -10.82 30.88 -24.91
N PHE A 974 -9.71 30.43 -25.52
CA PHE A 974 -8.53 31.26 -25.82
C PHE A 974 -7.96 30.99 -27.23
N PRO A 975 -8.42 31.71 -28.27
CA PRO A 975 -7.99 31.48 -29.65
C PRO A 975 -6.49 31.79 -29.85
N GLY A 976 -5.69 30.76 -30.13
CA GLY A 976 -4.24 30.86 -30.38
C GLY A 976 -3.35 29.69 -29.92
N LEU A 977 -3.93 28.64 -29.35
CA LEU A 977 -3.21 27.40 -28.94
C LEU A 977 -3.19 26.35 -30.08
N PRO A 978 -2.19 25.45 -30.13
CA PRO A 978 -2.09 24.42 -31.16
C PRO A 978 -3.10 23.27 -30.95
N ASN A 979 -3.88 22.94 -31.99
CA ASN A 979 -4.81 21.81 -31.99
C ASN A 979 -4.08 20.44 -31.98
N THR A 980 -4.62 19.47 -31.26
CA THR A 980 -4.16 18.07 -31.23
C THR A 980 -5.17 17.14 -31.91
N GLU A 981 -4.70 16.21 -32.75
CA GLU A 981 -5.50 15.08 -33.23
C GLU A 981 -4.87 13.74 -32.83
N LYS A 982 -5.72 12.73 -32.63
CA LYS A 982 -5.39 11.38 -32.14
C LYS A 982 -4.63 10.57 -33.20
N VAL A 983 -3.48 9.99 -32.84
CA VAL A 983 -2.84 8.92 -33.61
C VAL A 983 -2.52 7.75 -32.68
N GLU A 984 -3.00 6.55 -33.02
CA GLU A 984 -2.73 5.31 -32.29
C GLU A 984 -1.41 4.66 -32.74
N SER A 985 -0.68 4.07 -31.79
CA SER A 985 0.43 3.16 -32.05
C SER A 985 0.19 1.83 -31.34
N ASN A 986 0.66 0.73 -31.94
CA ASN A 986 0.27 -0.65 -31.60
C ASN A 986 0.80 -1.21 -30.27
N ASP A 987 1.61 -0.45 -29.50
CA ASP A 987 2.26 -0.95 -28.28
C ASP A 987 1.73 -0.31 -26.99
N GLY A 988 0.52 0.28 -27.02
CA GLY A 988 -0.15 0.77 -25.81
C GLY A 988 0.42 2.06 -25.19
N VAL A 989 1.49 2.62 -25.75
CA VAL A 989 2.02 3.95 -25.39
C VAL A 989 1.57 4.98 -26.44
N ARG A 990 0.79 5.99 -26.03
CA ARG A 990 0.40 7.13 -26.88
C ARG A 990 1.32 8.33 -26.58
N VAL A 991 2.08 8.77 -27.57
CA VAL A 991 2.93 9.98 -27.49
C VAL A 991 2.17 11.17 -28.07
N ILE A 992 2.02 12.25 -27.31
CA ILE A 992 1.43 13.52 -27.79
C ILE A 992 2.51 14.28 -28.56
N LYS A 993 2.33 14.48 -29.88
CA LYS A 993 3.17 15.37 -30.69
C LYS A 993 2.47 16.71 -30.93
N VAL A 994 3.12 17.80 -30.56
CA VAL A 994 2.72 19.17 -30.91
C VAL A 994 3.23 19.49 -32.32
N GLN A 995 2.35 19.87 -33.26
CA GLN A 995 2.79 20.39 -34.58
C GLN A 995 3.00 21.90 -34.53
N THR A 996 4.06 22.36 -35.21
CA THR A 996 4.29 23.78 -35.55
C THR A 996 3.33 24.18 -36.69
N PRO A 997 2.89 25.46 -36.79
CA PRO A 997 1.80 25.85 -37.69
C PRO A 997 2.18 25.63 -39.16
N GLN A 998 1.35 24.90 -39.90
CA GLN A 998 1.42 24.88 -41.36
C GLN A 998 0.75 26.13 -41.92
N GLN A 999 1.46 26.89 -42.75
CA GLN A 999 0.86 27.97 -43.53
C GLN A 999 -0.09 27.39 -44.59
N ASN A 1000 -1.28 27.98 -44.68
CA ASN A 1000 -2.34 27.61 -45.62
C ASN A 1000 -1.83 27.70 -47.09
N PRO A 1001 -2.03 26.70 -47.97
CA PRO A 1001 -1.34 26.63 -49.26
C PRO A 1001 -1.83 27.63 -50.34
N GLU A 1002 -2.85 28.45 -50.06
CA GLU A 1002 -3.53 29.21 -51.11
C GLU A 1002 -2.93 30.59 -51.43
N ASN A 1003 -1.84 31.01 -50.76
CA ASN A 1003 -1.27 32.36 -50.94
C ASN A 1003 0.26 32.41 -51.10
N ILE A 1004 0.87 31.38 -51.69
CA ILE A 1004 2.33 31.33 -51.90
C ILE A 1004 2.64 31.60 -53.37
N ASP A 1005 3.31 32.71 -53.68
CA ASP A 1005 3.80 33.02 -55.03
C ASP A 1005 4.90 32.03 -55.47
N MET A 1006 4.50 31.00 -56.21
CA MET A 1006 5.37 29.93 -56.68
C MET A 1006 6.10 30.28 -57.99
N ASN A 1007 5.74 31.38 -58.66
CA ASN A 1007 6.19 31.65 -60.04
C ASN A 1007 7.64 32.14 -60.13
N ASN A 1008 8.24 32.60 -59.03
CA ASN A 1008 9.62 33.11 -58.98
C ASN A 1008 10.58 32.29 -58.10
N THR A 1009 10.23 31.05 -57.74
CA THR A 1009 11.09 30.23 -56.88
C THR A 1009 12.24 29.56 -57.68
N PRO A 1010 13.52 29.81 -57.35
CA PRO A 1010 14.65 29.21 -58.05
C PRO A 1010 14.64 27.67 -57.95
N LYS A 1011 14.96 26.95 -59.04
CA LYS A 1011 14.88 25.46 -59.12
C LYS A 1011 15.60 24.72 -57.97
N ASN A 1012 16.68 25.29 -57.42
CA ASN A 1012 17.46 24.66 -56.35
C ASN A 1012 17.16 25.19 -54.93
N ALA A 1013 16.28 26.19 -54.76
CA ALA A 1013 15.85 26.69 -53.46
C ALA A 1013 14.90 25.70 -52.77
N GLN A 1014 14.71 25.82 -51.45
CA GLN A 1014 13.67 25.06 -50.74
C GLN A 1014 12.29 25.45 -51.25
N CYS A 1015 11.40 24.46 -51.35
CA CYS A 1015 10.05 24.67 -51.84
C CYS A 1015 9.23 25.43 -50.78
N PRO A 1016 8.61 26.57 -51.13
CA PRO A 1016 7.94 27.42 -50.14
C PRO A 1016 6.67 26.81 -49.55
N CYS A 1017 6.20 25.65 -50.02
CA CYS A 1017 5.12 24.87 -49.39
C CYS A 1017 5.51 24.20 -48.05
N GLY A 1018 6.71 24.43 -47.52
CA GLY A 1018 7.15 23.86 -46.24
C GLY A 1018 7.50 22.36 -46.28
N SER A 1019 7.52 21.71 -47.46
CA SER A 1019 7.79 20.26 -47.58
C SER A 1019 9.24 19.83 -47.31
N GLY A 1020 10.15 20.78 -47.04
CA GLY A 1020 11.58 20.53 -46.85
C GLY A 1020 12.36 20.10 -48.11
N LYS A 1021 11.69 19.87 -49.25
CA LYS A 1021 12.32 19.46 -50.53
C LYS A 1021 12.71 20.69 -51.37
N LYS A 1022 13.69 20.53 -52.28
CA LYS A 1022 14.02 21.58 -53.28
C LYS A 1022 12.87 21.77 -54.26
N PHE A 1023 12.64 23.00 -54.74
CA PHE A 1023 11.52 23.36 -55.61
C PHE A 1023 11.42 22.44 -56.85
N LYS A 1024 12.53 22.17 -57.55
CA LYS A 1024 12.58 21.25 -58.71
C LYS A 1024 12.14 19.80 -58.43
N THR A 1025 12.16 19.38 -57.17
CA THR A 1025 11.78 18.02 -56.74
C THR A 1025 10.42 17.97 -56.04
N CYS A 1026 9.76 19.12 -55.92
CA CYS A 1026 8.44 19.28 -55.32
C CYS A 1026 7.50 19.96 -56.34
N HIS A 1027 7.08 21.21 -56.12
CA HIS A 1027 6.13 21.90 -57.00
C HIS A 1027 6.71 22.32 -58.36
N GLY A 1028 8.04 22.45 -58.50
CA GLY A 1028 8.74 22.72 -59.75
C GLY A 1028 9.08 21.48 -60.58
N LYS A 1029 8.51 20.30 -60.25
CA LYS A 1029 8.83 19.03 -60.92
C LYS A 1029 8.23 18.91 -62.33
N ASN A 1030 7.19 19.71 -62.61
CA ASN A 1030 6.48 19.77 -63.90
C ASN A 1030 6.57 21.16 -64.57
N LEU A 1031 7.53 22.01 -64.17
CA LEU A 1031 7.79 23.37 -64.67
C LEU A 1031 9.11 23.50 -65.47
#